data_AF-A0A0G3GY62-F1
#
_entry.id   AF-A0A0G3GY62-F1
#
_cell.length_a   1.000
_cell.length_b   1.000
_cell.length_c   1.000
_cell.angle_alpha   90.00
_cell.angle_beta   90.00
_cell.angle_gamma   90.00
#
_symmetry.space_group_name_H-M   'P 1'
#
loop_
_entity.id
_entity.type
_entity.pdbx_description
1 polymer ?
#
loop_
_entity_poly.entity_id
_entity_poly.type
_entity_poly.pdbx_seq_one_letter_code
_entity_poly.pdbx_strand_id
1 'polypeptide(L)'
;MTDTAQRTILSRLLTALREEELLTDNSVLDSISPDADPVAVLEAVRAVLAVPATNFERTALELADSVVGLARARAGVARRYAGRTELGNLEQIVCEGHPKHPCAKTTLGLGPGFAQVLPEQVESFDLPFLAVRETIVDQSGIPIITALQENIPGLAARLADEVPPGFVAVPVHPWQLANVVQLSDDIRLLETTARAEPLMSVRTLRVSDETGCVHIKTSVSFQLTGAIRGISPAALAGPVIAEEAIAAIRRRGIAPYTVDDTPAFSVGHDLAGVRVSDDLGAIVRAEPEGIPVAALMATNPITGKLLFHEVLAESGMTAAEWFGRLAHILVTPALELVEYGLALEPHPQNTVLKLRDGVPYAVTVRDFGGCRIVMDSPFYQQREWDFLADTALICPDYDTARAKLIYPMISNLILGLCDAAGIDPADIEIDGLPHRLPRKRVLGMRLSGAVTEQDYVWFDNPISIPPATDETEWAKEHVLSRLAVAKEMEQVAKDPHADDIDNAIATLAQVKQVVEKRRRNLPVVPVDFVGVLADSLTITGHNVHPLAKLRRGFSLEDSRLYGPENFRVTHLKLIGAPVGMLNETGDVTAILRREFPDLVPDTPLRIVPVHPWQWEHVIAPQFREKVVDFGATLPVLPTISMRTALTYHRGTSGQRLYIKTSIDVVLTSTRRSMSADSALGTPKVAGFIARLLARTNPTVTVLPEIAGCAYRGVIFDPRISRSLSTLIRSADIGSAAVAISATALRTETPPEDYVRDLLETVLPTMWNHGIALEAHLQNTMLLFDDSGVYTGLGLRDFSGIRVLKERALDIPLEDGAITLTEDHAEFCNKGYYATFLGNLAGFPCDWNRIREIVDELIATHNPPEEDIAALLSPTIKQKAFVRMALDPQAGDIYIDIPNPLVPVEQPVAD
;
A
#
# COMPACT_ATOMS: atom_id res chain seq x y z
N MET A 1 -3.64 22.21 41.17
CA MET A 1 -3.07 21.80 39.87
C MET A 1 -1.56 21.60 39.94
N THR A 2 -0.82 22.36 40.77
CA THR A 2 0.62 22.17 40.95
C THR A 2 0.95 20.80 41.56
N ASP A 3 0.27 20.40 42.64
CA ASP A 3 0.52 19.10 43.29
C ASP A 3 0.24 17.91 42.35
N THR A 4 -0.81 18.01 41.52
CA THR A 4 -1.11 16.98 40.52
C THR A 4 -0.13 16.98 39.35
N ALA A 5 0.41 18.13 38.97
CA ALA A 5 1.48 18.21 37.96
C ALA A 5 2.80 17.62 38.50
N GLN A 6 3.14 17.91 39.75
CA GLN A 6 4.33 17.38 40.41
C GLN A 6 4.32 15.85 40.43
N ARG A 7 3.21 15.24 40.85
CA ARG A 7 3.05 13.77 40.82
C ARG A 7 3.24 13.19 39.42
N THR A 8 2.65 13.83 38.40
CA THR A 8 2.82 13.38 37.00
C THR A 8 4.28 13.47 36.55
N ILE A 9 4.96 14.59 36.81
CA ILE A 9 6.36 14.76 36.42
C ILE A 9 7.28 13.81 37.21
N LEU A 10 7.02 13.58 38.50
CA LEU A 10 7.74 12.60 39.30
C LEU A 10 7.58 11.19 38.72
N SER A 11 6.35 10.78 38.42
CA SER A 11 6.08 9.48 37.79
C SER A 11 6.86 9.31 36.49
N ARG A 12 6.87 10.33 35.62
CA ARG A 12 7.66 10.32 34.37
C ARG A 12 9.17 10.24 34.63
N LEU A 13 9.67 10.90 35.66
CA LEU A 13 11.08 10.84 36.04
C LEU A 13 11.46 9.43 36.47
N LEU A 14 10.68 8.83 37.36
CA LEU A 14 10.90 7.47 37.85
C LEU A 14 10.83 6.46 36.70
N THR A 15 9.85 6.61 35.81
CA THR A 15 9.75 5.80 34.59
C THR A 15 11.00 5.96 33.74
N ALA A 16 11.41 7.19 33.41
CA ALA A 16 12.60 7.43 32.58
C ALA A 16 13.88 6.87 33.22
N LEU A 17 14.10 7.06 34.53
CA LEU A 17 15.27 6.51 35.23
C LEU A 17 15.37 4.98 35.13
N ARG A 18 14.23 4.28 35.26
CA ARG A 18 14.16 2.81 35.12
C ARG A 18 14.28 2.37 33.67
N GLU A 19 13.43 2.93 32.82
CA GLU A 19 13.23 2.50 31.44
C GLU A 19 14.39 2.83 30.51
N GLU A 20 15.12 3.90 30.80
CA GLU A 20 16.34 4.28 30.09
C GLU A 20 17.61 3.69 30.74
N GLU A 21 17.49 2.89 31.80
CA GLU A 21 18.59 2.25 32.54
C GLU A 21 19.64 3.25 33.04
N LEU A 22 19.19 4.35 33.66
CA LEU A 22 20.07 5.47 34.04
C LEU A 22 20.67 5.33 35.45
N LEU A 23 20.42 4.23 36.15
CA LEU A 23 20.87 3.99 37.51
C LEU A 23 21.70 2.73 37.61
N THR A 24 22.76 2.77 38.42
CA THR A 24 23.55 1.58 38.76
C THR A 24 22.82 0.64 39.72
N ASP A 25 21.86 1.18 40.47
CA ASP A 25 20.99 0.44 41.39
C ASP A 25 19.57 1.05 41.36
N ASN A 26 18.58 0.27 40.93
CA ASN A 26 17.19 0.71 40.84
C ASN A 26 16.44 0.66 42.18
N SER A 27 16.94 -0.07 43.18
CA SER A 27 16.25 -0.24 44.47
C SER A 27 16.10 1.08 45.23
N VAL A 28 16.95 2.06 44.93
CA VAL A 28 16.87 3.44 45.46
C VAL A 28 15.56 4.14 45.12
N LEU A 29 14.85 3.68 44.07
CA LEU A 29 13.59 4.25 43.64
C LEU A 29 12.38 3.74 44.43
N ASP A 30 12.49 2.57 45.08
CA ASP A 30 11.34 1.90 45.70
C ASP A 30 10.91 2.57 47.02
N SER A 31 11.79 3.36 47.63
CA SER A 31 11.51 4.14 48.83
C SER A 31 11.03 5.58 48.57
N ILE A 32 10.88 5.98 47.31
CA ILE A 32 10.52 7.36 46.95
C ILE A 32 9.03 7.58 47.18
N SER A 33 8.70 8.62 47.96
CA SER A 33 7.31 9.05 48.16
C SER A 33 6.68 9.50 46.84
N PRO A 34 5.43 9.10 46.53
CA PRO A 34 4.68 9.61 45.37
C PRO A 34 4.49 11.13 45.35
N ASP A 35 4.66 11.79 46.50
CA ASP A 35 4.54 13.25 46.66
C ASP A 35 5.90 13.96 46.71
N ALA A 36 7.00 13.25 46.45
CA ALA A 36 8.33 13.84 46.43
C ALA A 36 8.46 14.92 45.35
N ASP A 37 9.34 15.88 45.58
CA ASP A 37 9.72 16.85 44.57
C ASP A 37 10.62 16.16 43.52
N PRO A 38 10.30 16.22 42.20
CA PRO A 38 11.09 15.58 41.16
C PRO A 38 12.56 16.02 41.16
N VAL A 39 12.84 17.30 41.46
CA VAL A 39 14.22 17.82 41.48
C VAL A 39 14.99 17.24 42.67
N ALA A 40 14.39 17.24 43.86
CA ALA A 40 14.98 16.59 45.04
C ALA A 40 15.26 15.10 44.80
N VAL A 41 14.38 14.40 44.08
CA VAL A 41 14.60 13.00 43.69
C VAL A 41 15.78 12.86 42.73
N LEU A 42 15.86 13.71 41.70
CA LEU A 42 16.97 13.69 40.75
C LEU A 42 18.32 13.95 41.45
N GLU A 43 18.36 14.86 42.44
CA GLU A 43 19.53 15.11 43.28
C GLU A 43 19.89 13.91 44.16
N ALA A 44 18.89 13.27 44.77
CA ALA A 44 19.12 12.12 45.63
C ALA A 44 19.76 10.93 44.88
N VAL A 45 19.40 10.74 43.60
CA VAL A 45 19.95 9.66 42.76
C VAL A 45 21.23 10.06 42.02
N ARG A 46 21.71 11.30 42.15
CA ARG A 46 22.86 11.83 41.40
C ARG A 46 24.12 10.97 41.54
N ALA A 47 24.38 10.44 42.73
CA ALA A 47 25.56 9.62 43.02
C ALA A 47 25.53 8.22 42.38
N VAL A 48 24.35 7.76 41.96
CA VAL A 48 24.13 6.41 41.38
C VAL A 48 23.68 6.48 39.91
N LEU A 49 23.81 7.65 39.27
CA LEU A 49 23.57 7.79 37.83
C LEU A 49 24.63 6.99 37.03
N ALA A 50 24.15 6.19 36.09
CA ALA A 50 24.98 5.37 35.21
C ALA A 50 25.56 6.14 34.01
N VAL A 51 25.14 7.40 33.81
CA VAL A 51 25.60 8.29 32.75
C VAL A 51 26.36 9.48 33.31
N PRO A 52 27.33 10.06 32.57
CA PRO A 52 27.92 11.33 32.95
C PRO A 52 26.83 12.40 33.06
N ALA A 53 26.72 13.09 34.19
CA ALA A 53 25.70 14.11 34.42
C ALA A 53 26.27 15.53 34.27
N THR A 54 26.95 15.81 33.16
CA THR A 54 27.63 17.10 32.89
C THR A 54 26.66 18.29 32.77
N ASN A 55 25.41 18.04 32.37
CA ASN A 55 24.32 19.01 32.26
C ASN A 55 23.27 18.82 33.36
N PHE A 56 23.66 18.28 34.51
CA PHE A 56 22.75 17.99 35.63
C PHE A 56 21.92 19.21 36.06
N GLU A 57 22.59 20.34 36.33
CA GLU A 57 21.92 21.57 36.82
C GLU A 57 20.90 22.10 35.81
N ARG A 58 21.23 22.03 34.51
CA ARG A 58 20.30 22.38 33.44
C ARG A 58 19.10 21.44 33.42
N THR A 59 19.32 20.13 33.55
CA THR A 59 18.25 19.13 33.58
C THR A 59 17.34 19.34 34.78
N ALA A 60 17.88 19.67 35.95
CA ALA A 60 17.12 20.01 37.14
C ALA A 60 16.24 21.26 36.93
N LEU A 61 16.76 22.30 36.27
CA LEU A 61 15.97 23.48 35.89
C LEU A 61 14.83 23.15 34.91
N GLU A 62 15.11 22.31 33.91
CA GLU A 62 14.10 21.87 32.94
C GLU A 62 12.98 21.05 33.57
N LEU A 63 13.34 20.25 34.57
CA LEU A 63 12.43 19.43 35.36
C LEU A 63 11.53 20.29 36.25
N ALA A 64 12.11 21.25 36.98
CA ALA A 64 11.37 22.22 37.77
C ALA A 64 10.38 23.03 36.90
N ASP A 65 10.86 23.54 35.77
CA ASP A 65 10.05 24.30 34.82
C ASP A 65 8.94 23.45 34.21
N SER A 66 9.14 22.14 34.03
CA SER A 66 8.10 21.24 33.53
C SER A 66 6.95 21.02 34.52
N VAL A 67 7.20 21.04 35.83
CA VAL A 67 6.13 21.01 36.85
C VAL A 67 5.25 22.25 36.72
N VAL A 68 5.87 23.43 36.65
CA VAL A 68 5.17 24.71 36.48
C VAL A 68 4.45 24.76 35.13
N GLY A 69 5.13 24.34 34.06
CA GLY A 69 4.64 24.33 32.69
C GLY A 69 3.43 23.41 32.51
N LEU A 70 3.43 22.23 33.11
CA LEU A 70 2.29 21.29 33.08
C LEU A 70 1.10 21.84 33.87
N ALA A 71 1.33 22.36 35.08
CA ALA A 71 0.27 22.98 35.88
C ALA A 71 -0.39 24.15 35.13
N ARG A 72 0.43 24.98 34.49
CA ARG A 72 -0.01 26.10 33.64
C ARG A 72 -0.79 25.64 32.41
N ALA A 73 -0.33 24.59 31.73
CA ALA A 73 -1.00 24.04 30.56
C ALA A 73 -2.39 23.49 30.91
N ARG A 74 -2.50 22.66 31.96
CA ARG A 74 -3.79 22.15 32.46
C ARG A 74 -4.74 23.28 32.86
N ALA A 75 -4.24 24.30 33.55
CA ALA A 75 -5.05 25.46 33.94
C ALA A 75 -5.52 26.28 32.72
N GLY A 76 -4.68 26.40 31.70
CA GLY A 76 -5.00 27.06 30.44
C GLY A 76 -6.14 26.35 29.70
N VAL A 77 -6.02 25.04 29.48
CA VAL A 77 -7.07 24.24 28.85
C VAL A 77 -8.36 24.30 29.66
N ALA A 78 -8.31 24.06 30.98
CA ALA A 78 -9.49 24.12 31.83
C ALA A 78 -10.20 25.48 31.75
N ARG A 79 -9.43 26.59 31.74
CA ARG A 79 -9.97 27.95 31.58
C ARG A 79 -10.61 28.13 30.20
N ARG A 80 -9.96 27.68 29.12
CA ARG A 80 -10.43 27.85 27.74
C ARG A 80 -11.75 27.12 27.49
N TYR A 81 -11.90 25.92 28.06
CA TYR A 81 -13.06 25.05 27.84
C TYR A 81 -14.11 25.11 28.95
N ALA A 82 -13.92 25.94 29.99
CA ALA A 82 -14.93 26.16 31.02
C ALA A 82 -16.25 26.66 30.40
N GLY A 83 -17.30 25.85 30.51
CA GLY A 83 -18.64 26.16 29.98
C GLY A 83 -18.78 26.08 28.46
N ARG A 84 -17.77 25.57 27.72
CA ARG A 84 -17.91 25.27 26.29
C ARG A 84 -18.65 23.94 26.09
N THR A 85 -19.41 23.86 25.00
CA THR A 85 -20.08 22.62 24.55
C THR A 85 -19.37 21.95 23.39
N GLU A 86 -18.40 22.62 22.77
CA GLU A 86 -17.69 22.15 21.59
C GLU A 86 -16.18 22.28 21.74
N LEU A 87 -15.45 21.33 21.16
CA LEU A 87 -14.00 21.37 21.07
C LEU A 87 -13.58 22.28 19.91
N GLY A 88 -12.57 23.12 20.15
CA GLY A 88 -11.82 23.79 19.09
C GLY A 88 -10.75 22.87 18.51
N ASN A 89 -9.67 23.46 18.01
CA ASN A 89 -8.54 22.70 17.47
C ASN A 89 -7.98 21.70 18.50
N LEU A 90 -7.97 20.40 18.13
CA LEU A 90 -7.56 19.31 19.02
C LEU A 90 -6.06 19.32 19.34
N GLU A 91 -5.24 20.02 18.57
CA GLU A 91 -3.83 20.22 18.94
C GLU A 91 -3.70 21.11 20.19
N GLN A 92 -4.68 21.97 20.48
CA GLN A 92 -4.64 22.93 21.59
C GLN A 92 -5.10 22.35 22.94
N ILE A 93 -5.68 21.15 22.96
CA ILE A 93 -6.08 20.48 24.20
C ILE A 93 -4.99 19.57 24.78
N VAL A 94 -3.93 19.30 24.01
CA VAL A 94 -2.84 18.39 24.40
C VAL A 94 -1.90 19.08 25.41
N CYS A 95 -2.32 19.13 26.66
CA CYS A 95 -1.59 19.81 27.74
C CYS A 95 -0.52 18.93 28.42
N GLU A 96 -0.59 17.60 28.29
CA GLU A 96 0.30 16.66 28.97
C GLU A 96 1.73 16.62 28.38
N GLY A 97 1.88 16.94 27.09
CA GLY A 97 3.14 16.77 26.37
C GLY A 97 3.50 15.29 26.16
N HIS A 98 4.78 14.98 26.00
CA HIS A 98 5.24 13.60 25.82
C HIS A 98 5.02 12.78 27.12
N PRO A 99 4.21 11.69 27.08
CA PRO A 99 3.70 11.03 28.28
C PRO A 99 4.77 10.36 29.13
N LYS A 100 5.91 9.99 28.52
CA LYS A 100 7.04 9.30 29.19
C LYS A 100 8.24 10.20 29.51
N HIS A 101 8.19 11.48 29.15
CA HIS A 101 9.36 12.36 29.32
C HIS A 101 9.14 13.37 30.46
N PRO A 102 9.97 13.37 31.52
CA PRO A 102 9.78 14.27 32.66
C PRO A 102 9.98 15.75 32.32
N CYS A 103 10.72 16.08 31.26
CA CYS A 103 10.94 17.47 30.83
C CYS A 103 10.06 17.87 29.62
N ALA A 104 8.86 17.29 29.49
CA ALA A 104 8.01 17.46 28.32
C ALA A 104 7.33 18.85 28.19
N LYS A 105 7.23 19.61 29.28
CA LYS A 105 6.53 20.92 29.32
C LYS A 105 7.45 22.10 29.63
N THR A 106 8.75 21.95 29.37
CA THR A 106 9.74 23.02 29.50
C THR A 106 9.51 24.15 28.48
N THR A 107 9.57 25.39 28.96
CA THR A 107 9.44 26.67 28.24
C THR A 107 10.44 27.73 28.73
N LEU A 108 11.66 27.32 29.08
CA LEU A 108 12.69 28.22 29.61
C LEU A 108 13.00 29.36 28.62
N GLY A 109 13.06 30.59 29.12
CA GLY A 109 13.28 31.80 28.32
C GLY A 109 12.01 32.49 27.79
N LEU A 110 10.85 31.82 27.82
CA LEU A 110 9.59 32.41 27.33
C LEU A 110 9.06 33.55 28.22
N GLY A 111 9.32 33.48 29.52
CA GLY A 111 8.87 34.48 30.49
C GLY A 111 7.33 34.63 30.53
N PRO A 112 6.79 35.80 30.93
CA PRO A 112 5.34 36.02 31.05
C PRO A 112 4.61 36.02 29.69
N GLY A 113 5.35 36.06 28.57
CA GLY A 113 4.80 35.99 27.21
C GLY A 113 4.05 34.69 26.91
N PHE A 114 4.20 33.66 27.76
CA PHE A 114 3.49 32.38 27.60
C PHE A 114 1.98 32.54 27.41
N ALA A 115 1.38 33.55 28.06
CA ALA A 115 -0.06 33.75 28.07
C ALA A 115 -0.62 34.19 26.71
N GLN A 116 0.25 34.59 25.78
CA GLN A 116 -0.11 35.16 24.49
C GLN A 116 0.21 34.23 23.30
N VAL A 117 1.04 33.21 23.50
CA VAL A 117 1.59 32.42 22.38
C VAL A 117 1.46 30.90 22.55
N LEU A 118 1.24 30.39 23.77
CA LEU A 118 1.09 28.95 23.98
C LEU A 118 -0.29 28.45 23.55
N PRO A 119 -0.38 27.27 22.90
CA PRO A 119 -1.63 26.72 22.39
C PRO A 119 -2.66 26.43 23.49
N GLU A 120 -2.22 26.12 24.71
CA GLU A 120 -3.13 25.90 25.84
C GLU A 120 -3.64 27.21 26.45
N GLN A 121 -3.08 28.36 26.06
CA GLN A 121 -3.39 29.66 26.65
C GLN A 121 -4.28 30.52 25.75
N VAL A 122 -4.02 30.50 24.43
CA VAL A 122 -4.70 31.32 23.42
C VAL A 122 -5.24 30.47 22.29
N GLU A 123 -6.29 30.98 21.63
CA GLU A 123 -6.86 30.32 20.45
C GLU A 123 -6.07 30.67 19.21
N SER A 124 -5.72 31.95 19.09
CA SER A 124 -5.01 32.49 17.94
C SER A 124 -4.43 33.87 18.26
N PHE A 125 -3.44 34.27 17.47
CA PHE A 125 -2.81 35.57 17.48
C PHE A 125 -2.50 36.01 16.03
N ASP A 126 -2.03 37.23 15.85
CA ASP A 126 -1.66 37.73 14.53
C ASP A 126 -0.20 37.41 14.25
N LEU A 127 0.05 36.70 13.15
CA LEU A 127 1.35 36.33 12.63
C LEU A 127 1.91 37.48 11.78
N PRO A 128 2.98 38.16 12.21
CA PRO A 128 3.63 39.18 11.41
C PRO A 128 4.51 38.59 10.31
N PHE A 129 4.75 39.41 9.28
CA PHE A 129 5.63 39.11 8.15
C PHE A 129 6.71 40.19 8.01
N LEU A 130 7.88 39.77 7.53
CA LEU A 130 9.00 40.65 7.22
C LEU A 130 9.27 40.64 5.72
N ALA A 131 9.64 41.77 5.14
CA ALA A 131 10.37 41.82 3.88
C ALA A 131 11.86 41.74 4.18
N VAL A 132 12.51 40.67 3.72
CA VAL A 132 13.96 40.45 3.89
C VAL A 132 14.66 40.49 2.54
N ARG A 133 15.82 41.16 2.45
CA ARG A 133 16.57 41.25 1.19
C ARG A 133 16.95 39.86 0.69
N GLU A 134 16.63 39.56 -0.55
CA GLU A 134 16.82 38.22 -1.14
C GLU A 134 18.27 37.71 -1.04
N THR A 135 19.26 38.60 -1.10
CA THR A 135 20.69 38.26 -1.05
C THR A 135 21.17 37.68 0.29
N ILE A 136 20.34 37.73 1.34
CA ILE A 136 20.66 37.17 2.67
C ILE A 136 19.71 36.05 3.08
N VAL A 137 18.92 35.52 2.14
CA VAL A 137 17.94 34.45 2.42
C VAL A 137 18.26 33.19 1.62
N ASP A 138 18.43 32.09 2.33
CA ASP A 138 18.43 30.76 1.75
C ASP A 138 16.96 30.33 1.52
N GLN A 139 16.66 29.82 0.33
CA GLN A 139 15.31 29.38 -0.05
C GLN A 139 15.31 27.93 -0.55
N SER A 140 14.18 27.24 -0.35
CA SER A 140 13.95 25.86 -0.78
C SER A 140 12.50 25.65 -1.21
N GLY A 141 12.26 24.80 -2.21
CA GLY A 141 10.92 24.59 -2.76
C GLY A 141 10.46 25.78 -3.61
N ILE A 142 9.15 26.02 -3.66
CA ILE A 142 8.60 27.19 -4.37
C ILE A 142 8.70 28.46 -3.50
N PRO A 143 8.60 29.67 -4.09
CA PRO A 143 8.57 30.90 -3.30
C PRO A 143 7.40 30.92 -2.30
N ILE A 144 7.60 31.47 -1.10
CA ILE A 144 6.54 31.54 -0.07
C ILE A 144 5.27 32.22 -0.59
N ILE A 145 5.40 33.31 -1.33
CA ILE A 145 4.23 34.02 -1.88
C ILE A 145 3.47 33.10 -2.86
N THR A 146 4.17 32.28 -3.65
CA THR A 146 3.54 31.31 -4.55
C THR A 146 2.82 30.20 -3.75
N ALA A 147 3.46 29.65 -2.73
CA ALA A 147 2.83 28.67 -1.85
C ALA A 147 1.56 29.22 -1.17
N LEU A 148 1.61 30.48 -0.73
CA LEU A 148 0.43 31.18 -0.19
C LEU A 148 -0.59 31.47 -1.28
N GLN A 149 -0.20 31.80 -2.51
CA GLN A 149 -1.12 32.09 -3.61
C GLN A 149 -1.99 30.88 -3.98
N GLU A 150 -1.41 29.69 -3.91
CA GLU A 150 -2.10 28.42 -4.22
C GLU A 150 -3.07 27.97 -3.12
N ASN A 151 -2.86 28.41 -1.87
CA ASN A 151 -3.60 27.89 -0.70
C ASN A 151 -4.41 28.95 0.06
N ILE A 152 -3.98 30.22 0.05
CA ILE A 152 -4.56 31.39 0.73
C ILE A 152 -4.34 32.64 -0.16
N PRO A 153 -4.93 32.70 -1.37
CA PRO A 153 -4.70 33.74 -2.36
C PRO A 153 -4.91 35.16 -1.84
N GLY A 154 -5.86 35.37 -0.93
CA GLY A 154 -6.13 36.69 -0.35
C GLY A 154 -4.98 37.23 0.49
N LEU A 155 -4.28 36.37 1.25
CA LEU A 155 -3.09 36.76 2.02
C LEU A 155 -1.90 37.00 1.08
N ALA A 156 -1.72 36.15 0.08
CA ALA A 156 -0.62 36.27 -0.88
C ALA A 156 -0.66 37.59 -1.65
N ALA A 157 -1.84 38.01 -2.11
CA ALA A 157 -2.02 39.27 -2.83
C ALA A 157 -1.59 40.49 -1.99
N ARG A 158 -2.05 40.57 -0.73
CA ARG A 158 -1.68 41.68 0.17
C ARG A 158 -0.18 41.72 0.47
N LEU A 159 0.44 40.55 0.69
CA LEU A 159 1.89 40.47 0.88
C LEU A 159 2.65 40.89 -0.39
N ALA A 160 2.19 40.45 -1.57
CA ALA A 160 2.82 40.81 -2.84
C ALA A 160 2.79 42.32 -3.12
N ASP A 161 1.74 43.03 -2.68
CA ASP A 161 1.63 44.49 -2.81
C ASP A 161 2.61 45.25 -1.90
N GLU A 162 2.95 44.69 -0.73
CA GLU A 162 3.83 45.33 0.25
C GLU A 162 5.32 44.97 0.10
N VAL A 163 5.64 43.79 -0.47
CA VAL A 163 7.01 43.30 -0.60
C VAL A 163 7.75 44.04 -1.72
N PRO A 164 8.83 44.80 -1.43
CA PRO A 164 9.55 45.53 -2.46
C PRO A 164 10.31 44.60 -3.43
N PRO A 165 10.63 45.07 -4.65
CA PRO A 165 11.52 44.34 -5.55
C PRO A 165 12.88 44.00 -4.89
N GLY A 166 13.33 42.75 -5.03
CA GLY A 166 14.57 42.25 -4.41
C GLY A 166 14.43 41.86 -2.93
N PHE A 167 13.20 41.75 -2.41
CA PHE A 167 12.89 41.25 -1.08
C PHE A 167 11.99 40.02 -1.15
N VAL A 168 12.02 39.21 -0.10
CA VAL A 168 11.18 38.03 0.10
C VAL A 168 10.37 38.15 1.39
N ALA A 169 9.13 37.65 1.37
CA ALA A 169 8.28 37.61 2.55
C ALA A 169 8.71 36.48 3.50
N VAL A 170 9.01 36.82 4.76
CA VAL A 170 9.39 35.88 5.81
C VAL A 170 8.40 35.97 6.97
N PRO A 171 7.56 34.94 7.20
CA PRO A 171 6.72 34.86 8.39
C PRO A 171 7.60 34.78 9.65
N VAL A 172 7.23 35.50 10.71
CA VAL A 172 7.99 35.51 11.97
C VAL A 172 7.08 35.37 13.16
N HIS A 173 7.40 34.47 14.09
CA HIS A 173 6.62 34.30 15.31
C HIS A 173 6.58 35.62 16.12
N PRO A 174 5.43 36.06 16.68
CA PRO A 174 5.32 37.35 17.35
C PRO A 174 6.29 37.52 18.53
N TRP A 175 6.52 36.45 19.30
CA TRP A 175 7.55 36.46 20.36
C TRP A 175 8.96 36.65 19.78
N GLN A 176 9.26 36.03 18.62
CA GLN A 176 10.57 36.12 17.99
C GLN A 176 10.83 37.55 17.48
N LEU A 177 9.81 38.17 16.88
CA LEU A 177 9.85 39.57 16.46
C LEU A 177 10.11 40.51 17.64
N ALA A 178 9.42 40.30 18.77
CA ALA A 178 9.51 41.20 19.92
C ALA A 178 10.82 41.07 20.72
N ASN A 179 11.49 39.91 20.68
CA ASN A 179 12.60 39.62 21.59
C ASN A 179 13.96 39.39 20.90
N VAL A 180 13.97 39.04 19.60
CA VAL A 180 15.20 38.57 18.92
C VAL A 180 15.47 39.32 17.63
N VAL A 181 14.44 39.53 16.80
CA VAL A 181 14.64 40.14 15.47
C VAL A 181 15.03 41.61 15.59
N GLN A 182 16.07 42.00 14.85
CA GLN A 182 16.52 43.38 14.71
C GLN A 182 16.15 43.89 13.31
N LEU A 183 15.29 44.91 13.25
CA LEU A 183 14.90 45.55 11.99
C LEU A 183 16.06 46.39 11.42
N SER A 184 16.15 46.44 10.09
CA SER A 184 17.17 47.18 9.35
C SER A 184 16.68 47.53 7.94
N ASP A 185 17.53 48.19 7.13
CA ASP A 185 17.22 48.44 5.72
C ASP A 185 17.01 47.15 4.91
N ASP A 186 17.57 46.03 5.39
CA ASP A 186 17.51 44.71 4.76
C ASP A 186 16.45 43.79 5.39
N ILE A 187 15.89 44.15 6.55
CA ILE A 187 14.86 43.40 7.27
C ILE A 187 13.78 44.39 7.74
N ARG A 188 12.65 44.43 7.03
CA ARG A 188 11.58 45.41 7.25
C ARG A 188 10.31 44.72 7.70
N LEU A 189 9.59 45.31 8.64
CA LEU A 189 8.27 44.83 9.05
C LEU A 189 7.22 45.21 8.00
N LEU A 190 6.37 44.25 7.63
CA LEU A 190 5.21 44.47 6.77
C LEU A 190 3.98 44.87 7.60
N GLU A 191 3.05 45.59 6.99
CA GLU A 191 1.77 45.96 7.61
C GLU A 191 0.82 44.75 7.63
N THR A 192 0.88 43.91 6.59
CA THR A 192 0.08 42.69 6.51
C THR A 192 0.48 41.69 7.59
N THR A 193 -0.54 41.24 8.33
CA THR A 193 -0.48 40.10 9.26
C THR A 193 -1.50 39.03 8.86
N ALA A 194 -1.37 37.83 9.44
CA ALA A 194 -2.35 36.76 9.26
C ALA A 194 -2.82 36.19 10.59
N ARG A 195 -4.11 35.91 10.73
CA ARG A 195 -4.62 35.24 11.92
C ARG A 195 -4.09 33.81 11.97
N ALA A 196 -3.50 33.41 13.09
CA ALA A 196 -2.79 32.14 13.21
C ALA A 196 -3.13 31.42 14.52
N GLU A 197 -3.44 30.13 14.44
CA GLU A 197 -3.64 29.25 15.59
C GLU A 197 -2.32 28.53 15.92
N PRO A 198 -1.75 28.69 17.12
CA PRO A 198 -0.60 27.90 17.53
C PRO A 198 -1.02 26.43 17.71
N LEU A 199 -0.20 25.53 17.16
CA LEU A 199 -0.36 24.08 17.29
C LEU A 199 0.55 23.52 18.41
N MET A 200 0.59 22.20 18.62
CA MET A 200 1.30 21.57 19.75
C MET A 200 2.80 21.91 19.82
N SER A 201 3.45 22.23 18.70
CA SER A 201 4.86 22.61 18.67
C SER A 201 5.10 24.07 19.11
N VAL A 202 4.05 24.84 19.41
CA VAL A 202 4.01 26.29 19.64
C VAL A 202 4.37 27.12 18.40
N ARG A 203 5.39 26.69 17.65
CA ARG A 203 5.97 27.39 16.50
C ARG A 203 5.42 26.97 15.14
N THR A 204 4.68 25.87 15.08
CA THR A 204 3.86 25.54 13.90
C THR A 204 2.51 26.19 14.10
N LEU A 205 2.14 27.01 13.13
CA LEU A 205 0.96 27.86 13.19
C LEU A 205 0.04 27.47 12.05
N ARG A 206 -1.23 27.18 12.36
CA ARG A 206 -2.26 27.00 11.34
C ARG A 206 -2.77 28.38 10.94
N VAL A 207 -2.60 28.73 9.67
CA VAL A 207 -3.04 29.99 9.09
C VAL A 207 -4.12 29.65 8.08
N SER A 208 -5.31 30.21 8.23
CA SER A 208 -6.44 29.93 7.34
C SER A 208 -7.30 31.16 7.12
N ASP A 209 -7.95 31.22 5.96
CA ASP A 209 -9.04 32.14 5.66
C ASP A 209 -10.23 31.37 5.04
N GLU A 210 -11.15 32.08 4.41
CA GLU A 210 -12.32 31.50 3.75
C GLU A 210 -12.00 30.69 2.48
N THR A 211 -10.78 30.81 1.95
CA THR A 211 -10.34 30.19 0.70
C THR A 211 -9.46 28.96 0.90
N GLY A 212 -8.75 28.87 2.03
CA GLY A 212 -7.95 27.69 2.36
C GLY A 212 -7.07 27.86 3.59
N CYS A 213 -6.05 27.00 3.70
CA CYS A 213 -5.24 26.85 4.91
C CYS A 213 -3.81 26.36 4.60
N VAL A 214 -2.84 26.83 5.40
CA VAL A 214 -1.47 26.31 5.44
C VAL A 214 -0.98 26.19 6.88
N HIS A 215 0.01 25.34 7.09
CA HIS A 215 0.78 25.31 8.33
C HIS A 215 2.12 26.02 8.12
N ILE A 216 2.41 27.04 8.94
CA ILE A 216 3.66 27.80 8.90
C ILE A 216 4.48 27.47 10.15
N LYS A 217 5.61 26.79 9.98
CA LYS A 217 6.59 26.49 11.04
C LYS A 217 7.63 27.59 11.11
N THR A 218 7.70 28.29 12.23
CA THR A 218 8.58 29.46 12.45
C THR A 218 9.74 29.14 13.39
N SER A 219 10.72 30.04 13.43
CA SER A 219 11.83 30.02 14.40
C SER A 219 11.40 30.62 15.74
N VAL A 220 11.83 30.01 16.85
CA VAL A 220 11.69 30.55 18.21
C VAL A 220 12.95 30.27 19.04
N SER A 221 13.53 31.33 19.63
CA SER A 221 14.80 31.23 20.37
C SER A 221 14.66 30.94 21.86
N PHE A 222 13.45 30.63 22.36
CA PHE A 222 13.26 30.09 23.70
C PHE A 222 13.29 28.55 23.68
N GLN A 223 13.64 27.96 24.81
CA GLN A 223 13.81 26.52 24.89
C GLN A 223 12.45 25.82 24.95
N LEU A 224 12.22 24.94 23.98
CA LEU A 224 11.09 24.01 23.94
C LEU A 224 11.62 22.59 24.01
N THR A 225 11.24 21.88 25.08
CA THR A 225 11.55 20.45 25.22
C THR A 225 13.05 20.14 24.98
N GLY A 226 13.96 20.90 25.60
CA GLY A 226 15.41 20.60 25.63
C GLY A 226 16.30 21.23 24.59
N ALA A 227 15.74 21.96 23.62
CA ALA A 227 16.54 22.68 22.63
C ALA A 227 15.90 24.04 22.30
N ILE A 228 16.75 24.99 21.91
CA ILE A 228 16.32 26.20 21.20
C ILE A 228 15.87 25.76 19.79
N ARG A 229 14.74 26.26 19.31
CA ARG A 229 14.06 25.72 18.12
C ARG A 229 14.09 26.71 16.95
N GLY A 230 15.20 26.68 16.23
CA GLY A 230 15.38 27.40 14.97
C GLY A 230 14.89 26.66 13.71
N ILE A 231 15.16 27.25 12.55
CA ILE A 231 15.14 26.58 11.24
C ILE A 231 16.59 26.32 10.83
N SER A 232 17.03 25.06 10.96
CA SER A 232 18.37 24.62 10.56
C SER A 232 18.47 24.40 9.04
N PRO A 233 19.68 24.31 8.47
CA PRO A 233 19.86 23.91 7.07
C PRO A 233 19.18 22.57 6.74
N ALA A 234 19.23 21.60 7.65
CA ALA A 234 18.52 20.33 7.52
C ALA A 234 17.00 20.49 7.48
N ALA A 235 16.43 21.41 8.26
CA ALA A 235 14.99 21.68 8.22
C ALA A 235 14.58 22.39 6.91
N LEU A 236 15.43 23.27 6.38
CA LEU A 236 15.23 23.94 5.09
C LEU A 236 15.17 22.93 3.93
N ALA A 237 15.76 21.74 4.04
CA ALA A 237 15.64 20.71 3.02
C ALA A 237 14.25 20.05 2.93
N GLY A 238 13.33 20.36 3.87
CA GLY A 238 11.99 19.77 3.96
C GLY A 238 11.23 19.71 2.63
N PRO A 239 11.10 20.80 1.87
CA PRO A 239 10.38 20.78 0.59
C PRO A 239 10.96 19.80 -0.44
N VAL A 240 12.29 19.75 -0.56
CA VAL A 240 12.97 18.83 -1.49
C VAL A 240 12.74 17.38 -1.08
N ILE A 241 12.85 17.09 0.22
CA ILE A 241 12.61 15.73 0.74
C ILE A 241 11.15 15.33 0.55
N ALA A 242 10.21 16.26 0.76
CA ALA A 242 8.77 16.02 0.57
C ALA A 242 8.46 15.62 -0.88
N GLU A 243 8.99 16.36 -1.86
CA GLU A 243 8.81 16.09 -3.28
C GLU A 243 9.32 14.68 -3.65
N GLU A 244 10.55 14.35 -3.27
CA GLU A 244 11.14 13.03 -3.57
C GLU A 244 10.41 11.89 -2.83
N ALA A 245 9.95 12.13 -1.60
CA ALA A 245 9.17 11.15 -0.84
C ALA A 245 7.80 10.88 -1.47
N ILE A 246 7.08 11.91 -1.91
CA ILE A 246 5.81 11.77 -2.63
C ILE A 246 6.02 10.99 -3.94
N ALA A 247 7.06 11.34 -4.69
CA ALA A 247 7.41 10.64 -5.93
C ALA A 247 7.78 9.17 -5.67
N ALA A 248 8.55 8.88 -4.62
CA ALA A 248 8.93 7.52 -4.24
C ALA A 248 7.71 6.68 -3.83
N ILE A 249 6.82 7.22 -3.00
CA ILE A 249 5.58 6.54 -2.57
C ILE A 249 4.74 6.14 -3.80
N ARG A 250 4.61 7.05 -4.77
CA ARG A 250 3.88 6.78 -6.02
C ARG A 250 4.62 5.76 -6.90
N ARG A 251 5.89 6.00 -7.26
CA ARG A 251 6.68 5.10 -8.14
C ARG A 251 6.74 3.66 -7.62
N ARG A 252 6.75 3.49 -6.29
CA ARG A 252 6.85 2.19 -5.63
C ARG A 252 5.49 1.62 -5.21
N GLY A 253 4.39 2.36 -5.34
CA GLY A 253 3.08 1.89 -4.89
C GLY A 253 3.03 1.54 -3.40
N ILE A 254 3.73 2.33 -2.57
CA ILE A 254 3.88 2.07 -1.12
C ILE A 254 2.56 2.34 -0.38
N ALA A 255 1.85 3.39 -0.77
CA ALA A 255 0.64 3.81 -0.07
C ALA A 255 -0.52 2.87 -0.42
N PRO A 256 -1.13 2.18 0.56
CA PRO A 256 -2.42 1.52 0.35
C PRO A 256 -3.48 2.57 -0.03
N TYR A 257 -4.58 2.10 -0.60
CA TYR A 257 -5.69 2.96 -1.01
C TYR A 257 -6.87 2.87 -0.05
N THR A 258 -7.62 3.96 0.07
CA THR A 258 -8.92 4.02 0.73
C THR A 258 -10.02 3.46 -0.16
N VAL A 259 -11.25 3.31 0.36
CA VAL A 259 -12.41 2.89 -0.46
C VAL A 259 -12.74 3.86 -1.59
N ASP A 260 -12.43 5.15 -1.40
CA ASP A 260 -12.66 6.20 -2.41
C ASP A 260 -11.51 6.30 -3.44
N ASP A 261 -10.60 5.32 -3.45
CA ASP A 261 -9.43 5.27 -4.34
C ASP A 261 -8.48 6.49 -4.20
N THR A 262 -8.32 6.96 -2.97
CA THR A 262 -7.29 7.93 -2.59
C THR A 262 -6.19 7.27 -1.73
N PRO A 263 -4.94 7.75 -1.74
CA PRO A 263 -3.90 7.20 -0.89
C PRO A 263 -4.27 7.28 0.60
N ALA A 264 -4.18 6.15 1.31
CA ALA A 264 -4.39 6.05 2.75
C ALA A 264 -3.11 6.34 3.55
N PHE A 265 -1.96 6.46 2.88
CA PHE A 265 -0.69 6.88 3.47
C PHE A 265 -0.09 8.01 2.64
N SER A 266 0.32 9.09 3.29
CA SER A 266 1.04 10.19 2.67
C SER A 266 2.08 10.80 3.61
N VAL A 267 2.95 11.64 3.05
CA VAL A 267 3.86 12.49 3.83
C VAL A 267 3.40 13.94 3.74
N GLY A 268 3.74 14.74 4.75
CA GLY A 268 3.44 16.17 4.72
C GLY A 268 4.10 16.85 3.52
N HIS A 269 3.37 17.75 2.84
CA HIS A 269 3.88 18.47 1.69
C HIS A 269 4.44 19.83 2.14
N ASP A 270 5.74 19.88 2.42
CA ASP A 270 6.46 21.13 2.65
C ASP A 270 6.60 21.83 1.30
N LEU A 271 5.93 22.97 1.13
CA LEU A 271 5.85 23.68 -0.16
C LEU A 271 7.04 24.62 -0.34
N ALA A 272 7.36 25.36 0.71
CA ALA A 272 8.35 26.43 0.68
C ALA A 272 9.12 26.50 2.00
N GLY A 273 10.39 26.91 1.92
CA GLY A 273 11.23 27.19 3.07
C GLY A 273 12.08 28.43 2.84
N VAL A 274 12.23 29.25 3.88
CA VAL A 274 13.11 30.43 3.90
C VAL A 274 13.91 30.44 5.18
N ARG A 275 15.18 30.82 5.09
CA ARG A 275 16.08 30.93 6.23
C ARG A 275 17.03 32.10 6.05
N VAL A 276 17.08 32.97 7.05
CA VAL A 276 18.04 34.09 7.16
C VAL A 276 19.15 33.70 8.14
N SER A 277 18.77 33.05 9.23
CA SER A 277 19.65 32.47 10.25
C SER A 277 18.89 31.38 10.99
N ASP A 278 19.52 30.71 11.96
CA ASP A 278 18.81 29.73 12.80
C ASP A 278 17.65 30.37 13.59
N ASP A 279 17.77 31.65 13.94
CA ASP A 279 16.77 32.39 14.72
C ASP A 279 15.70 33.09 13.86
N LEU A 280 15.84 33.07 12.53
CA LEU A 280 14.88 33.69 11.62
C LEU A 280 14.73 32.86 10.34
N GLY A 281 13.58 32.21 10.22
CA GLY A 281 13.21 31.39 9.08
C GLY A 281 11.83 30.77 9.28
N ALA A 282 11.26 30.27 8.19
CA ALA A 282 9.96 29.63 8.18
C ALA A 282 9.88 28.52 7.13
N ILE A 283 9.00 27.54 7.37
CA ILE A 283 8.60 26.50 6.41
C ILE A 283 7.08 26.59 6.26
N VAL A 284 6.60 26.69 5.02
CA VAL A 284 5.18 26.66 4.66
C VAL A 284 4.85 25.26 4.17
N ARG A 285 3.82 24.66 4.75
CA ARG A 285 3.35 23.31 4.49
C ARG A 285 1.86 23.33 4.13
N ALA A 286 1.46 22.54 3.14
CA ALA A 286 0.04 22.30 2.87
C ALA A 286 -0.62 21.63 4.10
N GLU A 287 -1.83 22.06 4.47
CA GLU A 287 -2.51 21.52 5.66
C GLU A 287 -2.66 19.98 5.55
N PRO A 288 -2.12 19.21 6.51
CA PRO A 288 -2.48 17.80 6.62
C PRO A 288 -3.89 17.68 7.21
N GLU A 289 -4.78 17.00 6.52
CA GLU A 289 -6.14 16.76 7.00
C GLU A 289 -6.18 15.71 8.12
N GLY A 290 -6.89 16.01 9.21
CA GLY A 290 -7.17 15.07 10.29
C GLY A 290 -6.65 15.52 11.65
N ILE A 291 -6.47 14.56 12.54
CA ILE A 291 -6.13 14.80 13.94
C ILE A 291 -4.75 14.18 14.24
N PRO A 292 -3.82 14.90 14.89
CA PRO A 292 -2.59 14.26 15.33
C PRO A 292 -2.87 13.16 16.33
N VAL A 293 -2.17 12.02 16.23
CA VAL A 293 -2.35 10.89 17.15
C VAL A 293 -2.11 11.28 18.60
N ALA A 294 -1.27 12.29 18.87
CA ALA A 294 -1.07 12.84 20.20
C ALA A 294 -2.38 13.37 20.83
N ALA A 295 -3.32 13.87 20.02
CA ALA A 295 -4.63 14.31 20.51
C ALA A 295 -5.50 13.13 20.99
N LEU A 296 -5.39 11.95 20.35
CA LEU A 296 -6.11 10.75 20.80
C LEU A 296 -5.70 10.31 22.21
N MET A 297 -4.47 10.63 22.61
CA MET A 297 -3.93 10.36 23.94
C MET A 297 -4.36 11.41 24.98
N ALA A 298 -5.06 12.46 24.57
CA ALA A 298 -5.52 13.53 25.47
C ALA A 298 -6.91 13.26 26.03
N THR A 299 -7.14 13.76 27.24
CA THR A 299 -8.48 13.81 27.83
C THR A 299 -9.27 14.96 27.21
N ASN A 300 -10.46 14.65 26.73
CA ASN A 300 -11.45 15.61 26.30
C ASN A 300 -11.82 16.52 27.49
N PRO A 301 -11.52 17.83 27.46
CA PRO A 301 -11.76 18.73 28.59
C PRO A 301 -13.24 18.99 28.87
N ILE A 302 -14.14 18.64 27.95
CA ILE A 302 -15.60 18.81 28.09
C ILE A 302 -16.22 17.56 28.72
N THR A 303 -15.86 16.37 28.23
CA THR A 303 -16.46 15.09 28.70
C THR A 303 -15.69 14.43 29.82
N GLY A 304 -14.41 14.77 30.00
CA GLY A 304 -13.50 14.14 30.95
C GLY A 304 -13.03 12.73 30.53
N LYS A 305 -13.37 12.28 29.32
CA LYS A 305 -12.98 10.97 28.78
C LYS A 305 -11.74 11.08 27.90
N LEU A 306 -10.99 9.99 27.74
CA LEU A 306 -9.91 9.92 26.75
C LEU A 306 -10.50 9.98 25.34
N LEU A 307 -9.96 10.83 24.46
CA LEU A 307 -10.45 10.95 23.09
C LEU A 307 -10.39 9.63 22.32
N PHE A 308 -9.34 8.84 22.53
CA PHE A 308 -9.25 7.52 21.90
C PHE A 308 -10.44 6.60 22.26
N HIS A 309 -10.94 6.61 23.50
CA HIS A 309 -12.11 5.81 23.86
C HIS A 309 -13.39 6.29 23.18
N GLU A 310 -13.54 7.60 22.96
CA GLU A 310 -14.68 8.16 22.23
C GLU A 310 -14.61 7.74 20.75
N VAL A 311 -13.43 7.84 20.13
CA VAL A 311 -13.17 7.40 18.74
C VAL A 311 -13.37 5.90 18.56
N LEU A 312 -12.86 5.08 19.47
CA LEU A 312 -13.02 3.63 19.40
C LEU A 312 -14.49 3.23 19.54
N ALA A 313 -15.23 3.87 20.45
CA ALA A 313 -16.66 3.63 20.61
C ALA A 313 -17.47 4.04 19.37
N GLU A 314 -17.11 5.15 18.73
CA GLU A 314 -17.72 5.60 17.47
C GLU A 314 -17.47 4.60 16.32
N SER A 315 -16.27 4.01 16.28
CA SER A 315 -15.87 3.06 15.23
C SER A 315 -16.63 1.73 15.22
N GLY A 316 -17.18 1.32 16.36
CA GLY A 316 -17.76 -0.02 16.53
C GLY A 316 -16.75 -1.18 16.44
N MET A 317 -15.44 -0.90 16.33
CA MET A 317 -14.37 -1.89 16.24
C MET A 317 -13.86 -2.31 17.62
N THR A 318 -13.27 -3.50 17.69
CA THR A 318 -12.36 -3.87 18.77
C THR A 318 -11.04 -3.10 18.67
N ALA A 319 -10.30 -3.02 19.78
CA ALA A 319 -8.96 -2.42 19.77
C ALA A 319 -8.03 -3.12 18.76
N ALA A 320 -8.05 -4.45 18.71
CA ALA A 320 -7.21 -5.23 17.80
C ALA A 320 -7.48 -4.88 16.32
N GLU A 321 -8.75 -4.77 15.92
CA GLU A 321 -9.13 -4.36 14.56
C GLU A 321 -8.70 -2.93 14.26
N TRP A 322 -8.91 -2.01 15.20
CA TRP A 322 -8.53 -0.60 15.04
C TRP A 322 -7.01 -0.43 14.86
N PHE A 323 -6.21 -1.10 15.70
CA PHE A 323 -4.75 -1.09 15.59
C PHE A 323 -4.25 -1.84 14.35
N GLY A 324 -4.90 -2.95 13.97
CA GLY A 324 -4.61 -3.65 12.72
C GLY A 324 -4.82 -2.75 11.50
N ARG A 325 -5.91 -1.97 11.49
CA ARG A 325 -6.17 -0.96 10.45
C ARG A 325 -5.12 0.14 10.45
N LEU A 326 -4.76 0.68 11.61
CA LEU A 326 -3.71 1.69 11.72
C LEU A 326 -2.35 1.14 11.23
N ALA A 327 -2.00 -0.09 11.61
CA ALA A 327 -0.76 -0.74 11.18
C ALA A 327 -0.70 -0.95 9.67
N HIS A 328 -1.84 -1.29 9.04
CA HIS A 328 -1.92 -1.42 7.59
C HIS A 328 -1.66 -0.09 6.86
N ILE A 329 -2.20 1.03 7.35
CA ILE A 329 -2.05 2.34 6.68
C ILE A 329 -0.82 3.13 7.13
N LEU A 330 -0.19 2.81 8.26
CA LEU A 330 0.97 3.54 8.80
C LEU A 330 2.24 2.67 8.85
N VAL A 331 2.19 1.56 9.58
CA VAL A 331 3.41 0.77 9.89
C VAL A 331 3.95 0.10 8.64
N THR A 332 3.07 -0.59 7.90
CA THR A 332 3.45 -1.30 6.67
C THR A 332 4.10 -0.36 5.64
N PRO A 333 3.46 0.75 5.22
CA PRO A 333 4.08 1.65 4.24
C PRO A 333 5.34 2.36 4.77
N ALA A 334 5.42 2.67 6.07
CA ALA A 334 6.62 3.28 6.63
C ALA A 334 7.83 2.32 6.64
N LEU A 335 7.60 1.03 6.92
CA LEU A 335 8.64 0.01 6.81
C LEU A 335 9.10 -0.14 5.35
N GLU A 336 8.18 -0.20 4.39
CA GLU A 336 8.53 -0.27 2.96
C GLU A 336 9.33 0.95 2.49
N LEU A 337 9.00 2.15 2.98
CA LEU A 337 9.74 3.37 2.65
C LEU A 337 11.16 3.36 3.23
N VAL A 338 11.36 2.79 4.42
CA VAL A 338 12.70 2.57 4.98
C VAL A 338 13.50 1.60 4.14
N GLU A 339 12.92 0.49 3.66
CA GLU A 339 13.62 -0.44 2.76
C GLU A 339 14.03 0.25 1.45
N TYR A 340 13.24 1.23 0.99
CA TYR A 340 13.62 2.07 -0.15
C TYR A 340 14.73 3.08 0.15
N GLY A 341 14.99 3.36 1.44
CA GLY A 341 16.10 4.20 1.90
C GLY A 341 15.68 5.47 2.63
N LEU A 342 14.40 5.67 2.95
CA LEU A 342 13.90 6.84 3.66
C LEU A 342 13.18 6.45 4.97
N ALA A 343 13.78 6.77 6.11
CA ALA A 343 13.12 6.68 7.41
C ALA A 343 12.41 7.98 7.78
N LEU A 344 11.10 7.91 7.96
CA LEU A 344 10.32 8.99 8.55
C LEU A 344 10.42 8.97 10.08
N GLU A 345 9.90 10.00 10.74
CA GLU A 345 9.78 10.10 12.20
C GLU A 345 8.31 10.20 12.64
N PRO A 346 7.51 9.13 12.49
CA PRO A 346 6.06 9.13 12.76
C PRO A 346 5.78 9.05 14.27
N HIS A 347 6.14 10.10 14.99
CA HIS A 347 5.77 10.25 16.40
C HIS A 347 4.34 10.79 16.53
N PRO A 348 3.67 10.69 17.70
CA PRO A 348 2.25 11.03 17.85
C PRO A 348 1.83 12.43 17.37
N GLN A 349 2.73 13.42 17.49
CA GLN A 349 2.44 14.79 17.04
C GLN A 349 2.67 14.97 15.52
N ASN A 350 3.54 14.16 14.90
CA ASN A 350 3.83 14.23 13.47
C ASN A 350 2.99 13.26 12.64
N THR A 351 2.29 12.32 13.26
CA THR A 351 1.35 11.44 12.60
C THR A 351 -0.05 12.03 12.70
N VAL A 352 -0.59 12.50 11.58
CA VAL A 352 -1.96 13.05 11.47
C VAL A 352 -2.86 11.96 10.90
N LEU A 353 -3.88 11.57 11.66
CA LEU A 353 -4.82 10.53 11.31
C LEU A 353 -6.14 11.15 10.88
N LYS A 354 -6.57 10.84 9.66
CA LYS A 354 -7.94 11.09 9.20
C LYS A 354 -8.81 9.92 9.65
N LEU A 355 -9.89 10.24 10.36
CA LEU A 355 -10.90 9.27 10.78
C LEU A 355 -12.15 9.41 9.91
N ARG A 356 -12.83 8.29 9.66
CA ARG A 356 -14.20 8.25 9.10
C ARG A 356 -15.02 7.39 10.05
N ASP A 357 -16.01 7.99 10.71
CA ASP A 357 -16.85 7.32 11.71
C ASP A 357 -16.01 6.58 12.76
N GLY A 358 -15.00 7.26 13.35
CA GLY A 358 -14.06 6.66 14.32
C GLY A 358 -13.01 5.68 13.75
N VAL A 359 -13.11 5.26 12.48
CA VAL A 359 -12.20 4.28 11.86
C VAL A 359 -10.96 4.96 11.25
N PRO A 360 -9.73 4.41 11.41
CA PRO A 360 -8.53 4.90 10.74
C PRO A 360 -8.68 4.83 9.21
N TYR A 361 -8.84 6.00 8.59
CA TYR A 361 -9.16 6.12 7.17
C TYR A 361 -7.91 6.37 6.32
N ALA A 362 -7.13 7.38 6.68
CA ALA A 362 -5.87 7.74 6.04
C ALA A 362 -4.91 8.37 7.05
N VAL A 363 -3.62 8.35 6.77
CA VAL A 363 -2.58 8.90 7.64
C VAL A 363 -1.58 9.74 6.85
N THR A 364 -1.18 10.87 7.43
CA THR A 364 -0.11 11.73 6.92
C THR A 364 0.99 11.86 7.96
N VAL A 365 2.22 11.52 7.59
CA VAL A 365 3.40 11.74 8.44
C VAL A 365 4.07 13.05 8.04
N ARG A 366 3.99 14.07 8.89
CA ARG A 366 4.52 15.42 8.65
C ARG A 366 5.91 15.62 9.28
N ASP A 367 6.66 16.61 8.77
CA ASP A 367 7.99 17.02 9.23
C ASP A 367 9.14 16.07 8.82
N PHE A 368 10.15 16.64 8.17
CA PHE A 368 11.34 15.93 7.69
C PHE A 368 12.61 16.27 8.49
N GLY A 369 12.52 17.18 9.48
CA GLY A 369 13.71 17.64 10.21
C GLY A 369 14.45 16.55 11.00
N GLY A 370 13.84 15.37 11.19
CA GLY A 370 14.46 14.22 11.84
C GLY A 370 14.44 12.93 11.00
N CYS A 371 14.11 13.00 9.71
CA CYS A 371 14.13 11.82 8.83
C CYS A 371 15.57 11.31 8.63
N ARG A 372 15.70 10.12 8.02
CA ARG A 372 17.00 9.58 7.59
C ARG A 372 16.94 9.12 6.15
N ILE A 373 17.97 9.47 5.39
CA ILE A 373 18.23 9.00 4.04
C ILE A 373 19.44 8.08 4.11
N VAL A 374 19.26 6.82 3.74
CA VAL A 374 20.33 5.82 3.76
C VAL A 374 21.25 6.04 2.56
N MET A 375 22.56 6.16 2.80
CA MET A 375 23.55 6.30 1.73
C MET A 375 23.48 5.13 0.74
N ASP A 376 23.72 5.42 -0.54
CA ASP A 376 23.69 4.45 -1.66
C ASP A 376 22.36 3.71 -1.89
N SER A 377 21.32 4.02 -1.11
CA SER A 377 19.99 3.43 -1.27
C SER A 377 19.29 3.87 -2.55
N PRO A 378 18.25 3.13 -3.00
CA PRO A 378 17.44 3.56 -4.15
C PRO A 378 16.85 4.97 -4.01
N PHE A 379 16.46 5.38 -2.81
CA PHE A 379 15.99 6.74 -2.53
C PHE A 379 17.13 7.76 -2.69
N TYR A 380 18.31 7.48 -2.13
CA TYR A 380 19.47 8.36 -2.22
C TYR A 380 19.87 8.61 -3.68
N GLN A 381 19.84 7.57 -4.51
CA GLN A 381 20.20 7.64 -5.94
C GLN A 381 19.25 8.49 -6.80
N GLN A 382 18.09 8.93 -6.29
CA GLN A 382 17.15 9.76 -7.06
C GLN A 382 17.67 11.19 -7.28
N ARG A 383 18.62 11.66 -6.45
CA ARG A 383 19.09 13.05 -6.46
C ARG A 383 20.49 13.16 -5.83
N GLU A 384 21.23 14.21 -6.17
CA GLU A 384 22.44 14.60 -5.44
C GLU A 384 22.11 15.30 -4.12
N TRP A 385 22.57 14.74 -3.00
CA TRP A 385 22.27 15.21 -1.64
C TRP A 385 23.45 15.93 -0.96
N ASP A 386 24.41 16.46 -1.72
CA ASP A 386 25.65 17.06 -1.17
C ASP A 386 25.39 18.20 -0.16
N PHE A 387 24.30 18.94 -0.34
CA PHE A 387 23.86 20.00 0.58
C PHE A 387 23.41 19.47 1.97
N LEU A 388 23.27 18.15 2.13
CA LEU A 388 22.96 17.47 3.38
C LEU A 388 24.13 16.68 3.98
N ALA A 389 25.30 16.65 3.33
CA ALA A 389 26.41 15.77 3.70
C ALA A 389 26.85 15.90 5.17
N ASP A 390 26.83 17.13 5.72
CA ASP A 390 27.20 17.42 7.10
C ASP A 390 26.02 17.38 8.09
N THR A 391 24.85 16.92 7.64
CA THR A 391 23.65 16.84 8.47
C THR A 391 23.40 15.41 8.95
N ALA A 392 22.72 15.29 10.09
CA ALA A 392 22.29 13.99 10.58
C ALA A 392 21.17 13.34 9.73
N LEU A 393 20.72 13.97 8.64
CA LEU A 393 19.70 13.39 7.75
C LEU A 393 20.29 12.28 6.87
N ILE A 394 21.57 12.35 6.49
CA ILE A 394 22.24 11.25 5.81
C ILE A 394 22.70 10.23 6.86
N CYS A 395 22.37 8.96 6.68
CA CYS A 395 22.83 7.89 7.55
C CYS A 395 23.55 6.76 6.78
N PRO A 396 24.49 6.07 7.43
CA PRO A 396 25.34 5.10 6.75
C PRO A 396 24.65 3.77 6.44
N ASP A 397 23.63 3.39 7.20
CA ASP A 397 23.04 2.05 7.10
C ASP A 397 21.55 2.01 7.43
N TYR A 398 20.93 0.89 7.05
CA TYR A 398 19.52 0.60 7.29
C TYR A 398 19.20 0.36 8.75
N ASP A 399 20.13 -0.11 9.57
CA ASP A 399 19.86 -0.41 10.99
C ASP A 399 19.62 0.89 11.78
N THR A 400 20.43 1.92 11.50
CA THR A 400 20.26 3.28 12.02
C THR A 400 18.92 3.88 11.57
N ALA A 401 18.58 3.74 10.28
CA ALA A 401 17.32 4.21 9.73
C ALA A 401 16.11 3.51 10.36
N ARG A 402 16.16 2.17 10.49
CA ARG A 402 15.11 1.36 11.12
C ARG A 402 14.92 1.72 12.59
N ALA A 403 16.00 1.86 13.37
CA ALA A 403 15.89 2.28 14.76
C ALA A 403 15.24 3.67 14.90
N LYS A 404 15.59 4.58 14.00
CA LYS A 404 15.05 5.95 13.94
C LYS A 404 13.57 5.99 13.52
N LEU A 405 13.10 5.02 12.73
CA LEU A 405 11.67 4.85 12.41
C LEU A 405 10.91 4.14 13.53
N ILE A 406 11.40 2.98 13.99
CA ILE A 406 10.66 2.06 14.88
C ILE A 406 10.42 2.71 16.24
N TYR A 407 11.40 3.43 16.80
CA TYR A 407 11.23 4.07 18.10
C TYR A 407 10.02 5.04 18.15
N PRO A 408 9.94 6.09 17.30
CA PRO A 408 8.80 6.99 17.31
C PRO A 408 7.49 6.32 16.89
N MET A 409 7.54 5.38 15.94
CA MET A 409 6.35 4.71 15.40
C MET A 409 5.73 3.70 16.36
N ILE A 410 6.55 2.81 16.93
CA ILE A 410 6.07 1.71 17.74
C ILE A 410 6.13 2.08 19.21
N SER A 411 7.30 2.49 19.71
CA SER A 411 7.48 2.72 21.15
C SER A 411 6.77 3.96 21.67
N ASN A 412 6.73 5.05 20.89
CA ASN A 412 6.08 6.29 21.32
C ASN A 412 4.62 6.38 20.86
N LEU A 413 4.30 5.89 19.65
CA LEU A 413 2.96 6.01 19.09
C LEU A 413 2.08 4.80 19.40
N ILE A 414 2.40 3.60 18.90
CA ILE A 414 1.54 2.43 19.13
C ILE A 414 1.47 2.08 20.63
N LEU A 415 2.61 1.81 21.26
CA LEU A 415 2.66 1.47 22.68
C LEU A 415 2.23 2.63 23.58
N GLY A 416 2.47 3.88 23.15
CA GLY A 416 1.98 5.05 23.87
C GLY A 416 0.46 5.12 23.88
N LEU A 417 -0.18 4.87 22.75
CA LEU A 417 -1.64 4.84 22.64
C LEU A 417 -2.25 3.68 23.42
N CYS A 418 -1.63 2.49 23.37
CA CYS A 418 -2.02 1.34 24.20
C CYS A 418 -1.98 1.69 25.70
N ASP A 419 -0.87 2.27 26.17
CA ASP A 419 -0.69 2.69 27.57
C ASP A 419 -1.73 3.75 27.98
N ALA A 420 -1.95 4.77 27.16
CA ALA A 420 -2.95 5.80 27.43
C ALA A 420 -4.39 5.25 27.49
N ALA A 421 -4.70 4.24 26.67
CA ALA A 421 -6.02 3.64 26.55
C ALA A 421 -6.23 2.41 27.46
N GLY A 422 -5.22 1.95 28.18
CA GLY A 422 -5.30 0.72 28.99
C GLY A 422 -5.48 -0.55 28.17
N ILE A 423 -4.89 -0.62 26.97
CA ILE A 423 -4.91 -1.79 26.09
C ILE A 423 -3.60 -2.56 26.28
N ASP A 424 -3.68 -3.88 26.48
CA ASP A 424 -2.50 -4.73 26.52
C ASP A 424 -1.92 -4.87 25.09
N PRO A 425 -0.65 -4.48 24.85
CA PRO A 425 -0.02 -4.68 23.54
C PRO A 425 0.00 -6.14 23.08
N ALA A 426 -0.10 -7.11 23.98
CA ALA A 426 -0.19 -8.52 23.62
C ALA A 426 -1.51 -8.89 22.91
N ASP A 427 -2.55 -8.06 23.04
CA ASP A 427 -3.85 -8.25 22.40
C ASP A 427 -3.91 -7.70 20.96
N ILE A 428 -2.84 -7.04 20.50
CA ILE A 428 -2.73 -6.52 19.12
C ILE A 428 -1.70 -7.33 18.31
N GLU A 429 -1.91 -7.39 16.99
CA GLU A 429 -1.01 -8.08 16.06
C GLU A 429 -0.47 -7.09 15.02
N ILE A 430 0.86 -6.97 14.92
CA ILE A 430 1.53 -6.14 13.91
C ILE A 430 2.69 -6.92 13.31
N ASP A 431 2.68 -7.07 11.99
CA ASP A 431 3.69 -7.80 11.23
C ASP A 431 4.96 -6.99 10.97
N GLY A 432 6.07 -7.71 10.73
CA GLY A 432 7.34 -7.11 10.30
C GLY A 432 8.11 -6.38 11.41
N LEU A 433 7.66 -6.48 12.66
CA LEU A 433 8.35 -5.89 13.80
C LEU A 433 9.50 -6.79 14.31
N PRO A 434 10.62 -6.20 14.77
CA PRO A 434 11.70 -6.97 15.39
C PRO A 434 11.29 -7.52 16.77
N HIS A 435 11.99 -8.56 17.22
CA HIS A 435 11.79 -9.15 18.57
C HIS A 435 12.17 -8.19 19.71
N ARG A 436 13.06 -7.22 19.44
CA ARG A 436 13.44 -6.18 20.39
C ARG A 436 13.18 -4.82 19.79
N LEU A 437 12.64 -3.91 20.59
CA LEU A 437 12.32 -2.55 20.20
C LEU A 437 13.36 -1.56 20.75
N PRO A 438 13.76 -0.55 19.97
CA PRO A 438 14.64 0.51 20.45
C PRO A 438 13.85 1.47 21.34
N ARG A 439 14.50 1.97 22.40
CA ARG A 439 14.00 3.04 23.27
C ARG A 439 15.11 4.05 23.48
N LYS A 440 14.84 5.31 23.12
CA LYS A 440 15.83 6.38 23.21
C LYS A 440 16.04 6.82 24.66
N ARG A 441 17.29 7.01 25.08
CA ARG A 441 17.66 7.55 26.41
C ARG A 441 17.51 9.08 26.46
N VAL A 442 16.28 9.58 26.35
CA VAL A 442 15.99 11.02 26.25
C VAL A 442 16.42 11.80 27.50
N LEU A 443 16.16 11.28 28.70
CA LEU A 443 16.63 11.87 29.96
C LEU A 443 18.15 11.69 30.10
N GLY A 444 18.69 10.52 29.75
CA GLY A 444 20.13 10.26 29.77
C GLY A 444 20.94 11.26 28.92
N MET A 445 20.49 11.52 27.70
CA MET A 445 21.09 12.51 26.79
C MET A 445 21.06 13.94 27.35
N ARG A 446 20.01 14.30 28.09
CA ARG A 446 19.93 15.62 28.75
C ARG A 446 20.94 15.75 29.87
N LEU A 447 21.04 14.71 30.70
CA LEU A 447 21.98 14.66 31.81
C LEU A 447 23.43 14.76 31.32
N SER A 448 23.77 14.08 30.22
CA SER A 448 25.13 14.06 29.66
C SER A 448 25.49 15.20 28.74
N GLY A 449 24.52 16.01 28.33
CA GLY A 449 24.74 17.06 27.34
C GLY A 449 25.20 16.53 25.98
N ALA A 450 25.13 15.22 25.75
CA ALA A 450 25.35 14.63 24.45
C ALA A 450 24.21 15.07 23.52
N VAL A 451 24.47 16.15 22.77
CA VAL A 451 23.58 16.61 21.69
C VAL A 451 23.71 15.69 20.46
N THR A 452 24.79 14.92 20.40
CA THR A 452 25.13 14.04 19.30
C THR A 452 24.86 12.57 19.64
N GLU A 453 24.15 11.93 18.72
CA GLU A 453 24.02 10.47 18.52
C GLU A 453 22.93 9.70 19.30
N GLN A 454 22.44 8.68 18.61
CA GLN A 454 21.24 7.93 18.88
C GLN A 454 21.46 6.90 20.00
N ASP A 455 21.45 7.34 21.25
CA ASP A 455 21.59 6.45 22.41
C ASP A 455 20.28 5.68 22.68
N TYR A 456 20.28 4.39 22.34
CA TYR A 456 19.14 3.49 22.49
C TYR A 456 19.45 2.36 23.49
N VAL A 457 18.48 2.07 24.35
CA VAL A 457 18.35 0.77 25.01
C VAL A 457 17.33 -0.09 24.25
N TRP A 458 17.40 -1.40 24.44
CA TRP A 458 16.56 -2.35 23.72
C TRP A 458 15.76 -3.19 24.71
N PHE A 459 14.46 -3.31 24.49
CA PHE A 459 13.56 -4.11 25.32
C PHE A 459 12.78 -5.10 24.46
N ASP A 460 12.27 -6.17 25.07
CA ASP A 460 11.50 -7.18 24.35
C ASP A 460 10.20 -6.57 23.81
N ASN A 461 9.86 -6.92 22.57
CA ASN A 461 8.66 -6.43 21.92
C ASN A 461 7.41 -7.03 22.60
N PRO A 462 6.54 -6.21 23.23
CA PRO A 462 5.37 -6.71 23.93
C PRO A 462 4.18 -6.98 22.99
N ILE A 463 4.30 -6.61 21.71
CA ILE A 463 3.25 -6.85 20.71
C ILE A 463 3.28 -8.32 20.30
N SER A 464 2.12 -8.96 20.23
CA SER A 464 2.02 -10.36 19.83
C SER A 464 2.52 -10.55 18.39
N ILE A 465 3.48 -11.46 18.24
CA ILE A 465 3.95 -11.93 16.94
C ILE A 465 3.37 -13.34 16.76
N PRO A 466 2.26 -13.50 16.01
CA PRO A 466 1.64 -14.81 15.88
C PRO A 466 2.64 -15.81 15.27
N PRO A 467 2.82 -17.00 15.85
CA PRO A 467 3.70 -18.00 15.30
C PRO A 467 3.19 -18.45 13.93
N ALA A 468 4.11 -18.74 13.02
CA ALA A 468 3.80 -19.39 11.76
C ALA A 468 3.09 -20.72 12.02
N THR A 469 1.85 -20.88 11.55
CA THR A 469 1.20 -22.19 11.48
C THR A 469 1.87 -23.01 10.39
N ASP A 470 2.34 -24.22 10.73
CA ASP A 470 2.87 -25.16 9.74
C ASP A 470 1.70 -25.91 9.08
N GLU A 471 1.48 -25.63 7.81
CA GLU A 471 0.41 -26.20 6.98
C GLU A 471 0.91 -27.37 6.10
N THR A 472 2.13 -27.85 6.33
CA THR A 472 2.80 -28.84 5.45
C THR A 472 2.06 -30.18 5.40
N GLU A 473 1.63 -30.72 6.54
CA GLU A 473 0.92 -32.02 6.58
C GLU A 473 -0.45 -31.92 5.90
N TRP A 474 -1.21 -30.85 6.14
CA TRP A 474 -2.47 -30.61 5.44
C TRP A 474 -2.27 -30.52 3.92
N ALA A 475 -1.25 -29.78 3.48
CA ALA A 475 -0.96 -29.61 2.06
C ALA A 475 -0.56 -30.95 1.41
N LYS A 476 0.22 -31.78 2.12
CA LYS A 476 0.61 -33.12 1.69
C LYS A 476 -0.59 -34.04 1.55
N GLU A 477 -1.46 -34.12 2.56
CA GLU A 477 -2.70 -34.90 2.48
C GLU A 477 -3.59 -34.45 1.32
N HIS A 478 -3.73 -33.14 1.13
CA HIS A 478 -4.54 -32.55 0.06
C HIS A 478 -4.01 -32.92 -1.34
N VAL A 479 -2.71 -32.75 -1.58
CA VAL A 479 -2.08 -33.05 -2.87
C VAL A 479 -2.14 -34.54 -3.18
N LEU A 480 -1.79 -35.40 -2.21
CA LEU A 480 -1.77 -36.85 -2.41
C LEU A 480 -3.17 -37.43 -2.62
N SER A 481 -4.18 -36.92 -1.90
CA SER A 481 -5.58 -37.31 -2.10
C SER A 481 -6.05 -37.01 -3.54
N ARG A 482 -5.78 -35.79 -4.03
CA ARG A 482 -6.14 -35.41 -5.41
C ARG A 482 -5.36 -36.20 -6.45
N LEU A 483 -4.09 -36.47 -6.19
CA LEU A 483 -3.26 -37.28 -7.08
C LEU A 483 -3.80 -38.72 -7.19
N ALA A 484 -4.22 -39.32 -6.08
CA ALA A 484 -4.83 -40.65 -6.08
C ALA A 484 -6.11 -40.70 -6.93
N VAL A 485 -7.03 -39.74 -6.74
CA VAL A 485 -8.26 -39.63 -7.53
C VAL A 485 -7.95 -39.45 -9.02
N ALA A 486 -7.03 -38.55 -9.36
CA ALA A 486 -6.65 -38.31 -10.76
C ALA A 486 -6.02 -39.56 -11.40
N LYS A 487 -5.16 -40.29 -10.67
CA LYS A 487 -4.54 -41.53 -11.15
C LYS A 487 -5.54 -42.65 -11.39
N GLU A 488 -6.52 -42.79 -10.51
CA GLU A 488 -7.61 -43.76 -10.66
C GLU A 488 -8.44 -43.45 -11.91
N MET A 489 -8.89 -42.20 -12.05
CA MET A 489 -9.66 -41.75 -13.22
C MET A 489 -8.86 -41.89 -14.53
N GLU A 490 -7.58 -41.54 -14.51
CA GLU A 490 -6.70 -41.61 -15.69
C GLU A 490 -6.12 -43.01 -15.92
N GLN A 491 -6.40 -43.99 -15.05
CA GLN A 491 -5.87 -45.36 -15.11
C GLN A 491 -4.33 -45.40 -15.21
N VAL A 492 -3.65 -44.58 -14.39
CA VAL A 492 -2.19 -44.45 -14.39
C VAL A 492 -1.61 -44.91 -13.05
N ALA A 493 -0.65 -45.84 -13.09
CA ALA A 493 0.03 -46.33 -11.88
C ALA A 493 1.19 -45.42 -11.42
N LYS A 494 1.87 -44.75 -12.36
CA LYS A 494 3.05 -43.91 -12.10
C LYS A 494 2.64 -42.55 -11.55
N ASP A 495 3.45 -42.03 -10.63
CA ASP A 495 3.35 -40.66 -10.15
C ASP A 495 4.12 -39.69 -11.07
N PRO A 496 3.70 -38.41 -11.14
CA PRO A 496 4.56 -37.34 -11.64
C PRO A 496 5.91 -37.29 -10.88
N HIS A 497 6.84 -36.50 -11.39
CA HIS A 497 8.14 -36.32 -10.73
C HIS A 497 7.96 -35.88 -9.25
N ALA A 498 8.72 -36.52 -8.35
CA ALA A 498 8.65 -36.23 -6.92
C ALA A 498 8.90 -34.75 -6.61
N ASP A 499 9.85 -34.11 -7.29
CA ASP A 499 10.15 -32.69 -7.14
C ASP A 499 8.95 -31.77 -7.46
N ASP A 500 8.11 -32.15 -8.44
CA ASP A 500 6.90 -31.40 -8.78
C ASP A 500 5.83 -31.57 -7.69
N ILE A 501 5.75 -32.75 -7.08
CA ILE A 501 4.85 -33.02 -5.94
C ILE A 501 5.30 -32.22 -4.72
N ASP A 502 6.59 -32.28 -4.37
CA ASP A 502 7.17 -31.57 -3.23
C ASP A 502 7.03 -30.05 -3.39
N ASN A 503 7.28 -29.52 -4.60
CA ASN A 503 7.06 -28.10 -4.91
C ASN A 503 5.60 -27.68 -4.73
N ALA A 504 4.65 -28.50 -5.20
CA ALA A 504 3.22 -28.23 -5.06
C ALA A 504 2.79 -28.23 -3.59
N ILE A 505 3.29 -29.17 -2.78
CA ILE A 505 3.02 -29.25 -1.34
C ILE A 505 3.57 -28.01 -0.62
N ALA A 506 4.85 -27.70 -0.81
CA ALA A 506 5.50 -26.59 -0.12
C ALA A 506 4.84 -25.24 -0.48
N THR A 507 4.52 -25.05 -1.77
CA THR A 507 3.81 -23.85 -2.23
C THR A 507 2.40 -23.76 -1.66
N LEU A 508 1.65 -24.87 -1.64
CA LEU A 508 0.28 -24.89 -1.11
C LEU A 508 0.25 -24.60 0.40
N ALA A 509 1.18 -25.17 1.16
CA ALA A 509 1.33 -24.91 2.60
C ALA A 509 1.58 -23.42 2.87
N GLN A 510 2.55 -22.83 2.16
CA GLN A 510 2.85 -21.40 2.26
C GLN A 510 1.64 -20.53 1.89
N VAL A 511 0.93 -20.88 0.81
CA VAL A 511 -0.26 -20.16 0.37
C VAL A 511 -1.34 -20.19 1.45
N LYS A 512 -1.66 -21.36 2.00
CA LYS A 512 -2.66 -21.48 3.07
C LYS A 512 -2.27 -20.63 4.27
N GLN A 513 -1.02 -20.75 4.72
CA GLN A 513 -0.51 -20.00 5.86
C GLN A 513 -0.68 -18.48 5.68
N VAL A 514 -0.32 -17.94 4.51
CA VAL A 514 -0.43 -16.50 4.22
C VAL A 514 -1.90 -16.06 4.12
N VAL A 515 -2.75 -16.84 3.43
CA VAL A 515 -4.16 -16.50 3.25
C VAL A 515 -4.92 -16.53 4.57
N GLU A 516 -4.74 -17.57 5.39
CA GLU A 516 -5.43 -17.68 6.69
C GLU A 516 -4.99 -16.57 7.65
N LYS A 517 -3.72 -16.18 7.60
CA LYS A 517 -3.23 -15.01 8.35
C LYS A 517 -3.94 -13.73 7.91
N ARG A 518 -3.99 -13.47 6.60
CA ARG A 518 -4.64 -12.27 6.04
C ARG A 518 -6.15 -12.24 6.24
N ARG A 519 -6.83 -13.39 6.28
CA ARG A 519 -8.28 -13.48 6.53
C ARG A 519 -8.70 -12.90 7.88
N ARG A 520 -7.80 -12.88 8.87
CA ARG A 520 -8.08 -12.26 10.18
C ARG A 520 -8.25 -10.75 10.10
N ASN A 521 -7.53 -10.10 9.18
CA ASN A 521 -7.50 -8.66 9.00
C ASN A 521 -7.37 -8.33 7.50
N LEU A 522 -8.49 -8.39 6.77
CA LEU A 522 -8.48 -8.05 5.34
C LEU A 522 -8.24 -6.55 5.14
N PRO A 523 -7.43 -6.16 4.14
CA PRO A 523 -7.25 -4.76 3.82
C PRO A 523 -8.55 -4.19 3.27
N VAL A 524 -8.90 -2.98 3.72
CA VAL A 524 -9.91 -2.18 3.02
C VAL A 524 -9.27 -1.65 1.75
N VAL A 525 -9.91 -1.88 0.61
CA VAL A 525 -9.41 -1.56 -0.73
C VAL A 525 -10.47 -0.85 -1.57
N PRO A 526 -10.08 -0.09 -2.60
CA PRO A 526 -11.00 0.40 -3.63
C PRO A 526 -11.77 -0.74 -4.30
N VAL A 527 -12.93 -0.40 -4.84
CA VAL A 527 -13.81 -1.35 -5.55
C VAL A 527 -13.10 -2.10 -6.68
N ASP A 528 -12.26 -1.41 -7.46
CA ASP A 528 -11.49 -1.99 -8.57
C ASP A 528 -10.52 -3.12 -8.13
N PHE A 529 -10.12 -3.13 -6.85
CA PHE A 529 -9.20 -4.13 -6.30
C PHE A 529 -9.92 -5.34 -5.70
N VAL A 530 -11.23 -5.29 -5.49
CA VAL A 530 -11.99 -6.39 -4.86
C VAL A 530 -11.80 -7.70 -5.63
N GLY A 531 -11.81 -7.65 -6.97
CA GLY A 531 -11.57 -8.83 -7.81
C GLY A 531 -10.17 -9.46 -7.61
N VAL A 532 -9.13 -8.63 -7.51
CA VAL A 532 -7.75 -9.11 -7.28
C VAL A 532 -7.54 -9.54 -5.83
N LEU A 533 -8.21 -8.88 -4.88
CA LEU A 533 -8.25 -9.30 -3.48
C LEU A 533 -8.89 -10.68 -3.37
N ALA A 534 -10.03 -10.91 -4.02
CA ALA A 534 -10.68 -12.22 -4.05
C ALA A 534 -9.80 -13.29 -4.68
N ASP A 535 -9.14 -12.99 -5.81
CA ASP A 535 -8.13 -13.88 -6.43
C ASP A 535 -7.02 -14.24 -5.42
N SER A 536 -6.55 -13.28 -4.61
CA SER A 536 -5.50 -13.49 -3.61
C SER A 536 -5.91 -14.44 -2.47
N LEU A 537 -7.21 -14.66 -2.25
CA LEU A 537 -7.71 -15.53 -1.18
C LEU A 537 -7.90 -16.99 -1.64
N THR A 538 -7.54 -17.32 -2.88
CA THR A 538 -7.72 -18.66 -3.46
C THR A 538 -6.60 -19.63 -3.06
N ILE A 539 -6.90 -20.53 -2.12
CA ILE A 539 -5.90 -21.45 -1.53
C ILE A 539 -5.59 -22.65 -2.43
N THR A 540 -6.58 -23.38 -2.93
CA THR A 540 -6.35 -24.70 -3.56
C THR A 540 -6.12 -24.66 -5.07
N GLY A 541 -6.35 -23.52 -5.72
CA GLY A 541 -6.19 -23.36 -7.17
C GLY A 541 -7.25 -24.11 -7.99
N HIS A 542 -6.84 -24.73 -9.11
CA HIS A 542 -7.73 -25.43 -10.05
C HIS A 542 -8.57 -26.52 -9.36
N ASN A 543 -9.85 -26.65 -9.73
CA ASN A 543 -10.79 -27.63 -9.14
C ASN A 543 -10.39 -29.10 -9.35
N VAL A 544 -9.81 -29.48 -10.50
CA VAL A 544 -9.51 -30.88 -10.85
C VAL A 544 -8.02 -31.23 -10.96
N HIS A 545 -7.13 -30.25 -11.07
CA HIS A 545 -5.69 -30.53 -11.24
C HIS A 545 -5.06 -30.98 -9.89
N PRO A 546 -4.36 -32.14 -9.83
CA PRO A 546 -3.78 -32.63 -8.58
C PRO A 546 -2.64 -31.75 -8.05
N LEU A 547 -1.77 -31.26 -8.93
CA LEU A 547 -0.68 -30.33 -8.61
C LEU A 547 -1.04 -28.86 -8.91
N ALA A 548 -2.23 -28.41 -8.48
CA ALA A 548 -2.78 -27.10 -8.85
C ALA A 548 -1.94 -25.88 -8.41
N LYS A 549 -1.07 -26.05 -7.39
CA LYS A 549 -0.13 -25.02 -6.91
C LYS A 549 1.34 -25.31 -7.29
N LEU A 550 1.59 -26.17 -8.27
CA LEU A 550 2.94 -26.35 -8.83
C LEU A 550 3.43 -25.05 -9.46
N ARG A 551 4.61 -24.58 -9.02
CA ARG A 551 5.33 -23.38 -9.48
C ARG A 551 6.77 -23.73 -9.86
N ARG A 552 6.98 -24.72 -10.73
CA ARG A 552 8.34 -25.15 -11.10
C ARG A 552 9.09 -24.02 -11.81
N GLY A 553 10.27 -23.72 -11.27
CA GLY A 553 11.12 -22.59 -11.69
C GLY A 553 11.14 -21.46 -10.65
N PHE A 554 10.17 -21.41 -9.74
CA PHE A 554 10.19 -20.51 -8.58
C PHE A 554 10.75 -21.19 -7.34
N SER A 555 11.56 -20.45 -6.61
CA SER A 555 11.82 -20.73 -5.21
C SER A 555 10.60 -20.39 -4.34
N LEU A 556 10.60 -20.82 -3.07
CA LEU A 556 9.59 -20.36 -2.11
C LEU A 556 9.66 -18.85 -1.87
N GLU A 557 10.85 -18.25 -2.01
CA GLU A 557 11.01 -16.80 -1.94
C GLU A 557 10.34 -16.10 -3.12
N ASP A 558 10.55 -16.57 -4.35
CA ASP A 558 9.83 -16.07 -5.54
C ASP A 558 8.31 -16.21 -5.37
N SER A 559 7.88 -17.33 -4.80
CA SER A 559 6.47 -17.58 -4.47
C SER A 559 5.90 -16.57 -3.46
N ARG A 560 6.71 -16.13 -2.47
CA ARG A 560 6.35 -15.05 -1.53
C ARG A 560 6.36 -13.66 -2.19
N LEU A 561 7.26 -13.43 -3.13
CA LEU A 561 7.40 -12.13 -3.80
C LEU A 561 6.32 -11.89 -4.84
N TYR A 562 6.04 -12.89 -5.67
CA TYR A 562 5.21 -12.74 -6.88
C TYR A 562 3.87 -13.48 -6.79
N GLY A 563 3.66 -14.28 -5.74
CA GLY A 563 2.39 -14.96 -5.49
C GLY A 563 1.26 -13.97 -5.21
N PRO A 564 0.10 -14.08 -5.88
CA PRO A 564 -1.05 -13.22 -5.63
C PRO A 564 -1.53 -13.28 -4.19
N GLU A 565 -1.27 -14.37 -3.49
CA GLU A 565 -1.76 -14.63 -2.13
C GLU A 565 -1.20 -13.67 -1.07
N ASN A 566 -0.08 -13.02 -1.38
CA ASN A 566 0.52 -12.00 -0.51
C ASN A 566 -0.14 -10.63 -0.68
N PHE A 567 -0.93 -10.43 -1.76
CA PHE A 567 -1.55 -9.14 -2.12
C PHE A 567 -0.57 -7.96 -2.04
N ARG A 568 0.64 -8.21 -2.55
CA ARG A 568 1.76 -7.28 -2.53
C ARG A 568 1.93 -6.66 -3.91
N VAL A 569 2.31 -5.39 -3.94
CA VAL A 569 2.67 -4.68 -5.17
C VAL A 569 3.91 -5.32 -5.78
N THR A 570 3.78 -5.75 -7.03
CA THR A 570 4.89 -6.19 -7.89
C THR A 570 5.27 -5.05 -8.82
N HIS A 571 6.56 -4.85 -9.06
CA HIS A 571 7.06 -3.78 -9.92
C HIS A 571 7.49 -4.35 -11.28
N LEU A 572 6.64 -4.26 -12.29
CA LEU A 572 7.03 -4.66 -13.66
C LEU A 572 8.14 -3.72 -14.14
N LYS A 573 9.23 -4.27 -14.67
CA LYS A 573 10.29 -3.48 -15.27
C LYS A 573 9.81 -2.88 -16.59
N LEU A 574 10.07 -1.60 -16.79
CA LEU A 574 9.83 -0.91 -18.06
C LEU A 574 11.16 -0.82 -18.81
N ILE A 575 11.35 -1.68 -19.81
CA ILE A 575 12.58 -1.72 -20.60
C ILE A 575 12.40 -1.01 -21.95
N GLY A 576 13.47 -0.43 -22.46
CA GLY A 576 13.53 0.21 -23.78
C GLY A 576 14.04 -0.77 -24.84
N ALA A 577 13.20 -1.08 -25.83
CA ALA A 577 13.57 -1.84 -27.01
C ALA A 577 13.79 -0.89 -28.21
N PRO A 578 14.87 -1.07 -29.00
CA PRO A 578 15.07 -0.33 -30.24
C PRO A 578 13.92 -0.49 -31.23
N VAL A 579 13.70 0.55 -32.05
CA VAL A 579 12.72 0.52 -33.13
C VAL A 579 13.03 -0.66 -34.07
N GLY A 580 12.01 -1.45 -34.40
CA GLY A 580 12.15 -2.63 -35.25
C GLY A 580 12.51 -3.92 -34.50
N MET A 581 12.79 -3.88 -33.19
CA MET A 581 13.02 -5.08 -32.38
C MET A 581 11.72 -5.83 -32.06
N LEU A 582 10.58 -5.15 -32.11
CA LEU A 582 9.27 -5.68 -31.74
C LEU A 582 8.30 -5.66 -32.93
N ASN A 583 7.42 -6.65 -32.96
CA ASN A 583 6.15 -6.57 -33.66
C ASN A 583 5.06 -6.19 -32.67
N GLU A 584 4.04 -5.48 -33.13
CA GLU A 584 2.96 -4.96 -32.28
C GLU A 584 1.61 -4.96 -32.97
N THR A 585 0.58 -5.20 -32.17
CA THR A 585 -0.82 -4.89 -32.49
C THR A 585 -1.29 -3.85 -31.49
N GLY A 586 -1.72 -2.68 -31.97
CA GLY A 586 -1.88 -1.50 -31.11
C GLY A 586 -0.53 -0.91 -30.69
N ASP A 587 -0.53 0.19 -29.93
CA ASP A 587 0.69 0.84 -29.46
C ASP A 587 0.81 0.75 -27.93
N VAL A 588 1.57 -0.25 -27.47
CA VAL A 588 1.82 -0.49 -26.04
C VAL A 588 2.48 0.73 -25.39
N THR A 589 3.46 1.33 -26.07
CA THR A 589 4.21 2.48 -25.53
C THR A 589 3.30 3.71 -25.40
N ALA A 590 2.52 4.02 -26.43
CA ALA A 590 1.61 5.17 -26.39
C ALA A 590 0.52 5.01 -25.33
N ILE A 591 -0.05 3.82 -25.15
CA ILE A 591 -1.04 3.56 -24.10
C ILE A 591 -0.42 3.79 -22.72
N LEU A 592 0.76 3.22 -22.45
CA LEU A 592 1.42 3.39 -21.14
C LEU A 592 1.81 4.84 -20.88
N ARG A 593 2.33 5.57 -21.87
CA ARG A 593 2.67 7.00 -21.72
C ARG A 593 1.44 7.87 -21.48
N ARG A 594 0.34 7.57 -22.17
CA ARG A 594 -0.91 8.28 -21.97
C ARG A 594 -1.42 8.06 -20.55
N GLU A 595 -1.53 6.80 -20.12
CA GLU A 595 -2.14 6.46 -18.83
C GLU A 595 -1.23 6.76 -17.64
N PHE A 596 0.09 6.61 -17.78
CA PHE A 596 1.05 6.71 -16.67
C PHE A 596 2.26 7.60 -17.04
N PRO A 597 2.05 8.87 -17.42
CA PRO A 597 3.11 9.74 -17.93
C PRO A 597 4.29 9.89 -16.95
N ASP A 598 4.02 9.92 -15.64
CA ASP A 598 5.04 10.13 -14.61
C ASP A 598 5.88 8.87 -14.31
N LEU A 599 5.41 7.69 -14.74
CA LEU A 599 6.06 6.39 -14.47
C LEU A 599 6.81 5.85 -15.69
N VAL A 600 6.44 6.31 -16.88
CA VAL A 600 6.94 5.78 -18.15
C VAL A 600 8.00 6.71 -18.71
N PRO A 601 9.23 6.23 -18.96
CA PRO A 601 10.30 7.07 -19.50
C PRO A 601 9.94 7.78 -20.81
N ASP A 602 10.28 9.06 -20.88
CA ASP A 602 10.23 9.83 -22.12
C ASP A 602 11.49 9.53 -22.96
N THR A 603 11.31 8.75 -24.02
CA THR A 603 12.39 8.19 -24.83
C THR A 603 11.92 7.82 -26.23
N PRO A 604 12.77 7.88 -27.26
CA PRO A 604 12.41 7.37 -28.58
C PRO A 604 12.31 5.83 -28.64
N LEU A 605 12.76 5.10 -27.61
CA LEU A 605 12.66 3.64 -27.55
C LEU A 605 11.22 3.16 -27.30
N ARG A 606 10.91 1.93 -27.75
CA ARG A 606 9.64 1.27 -27.42
C ARG A 606 9.70 0.72 -26.01
N ILE A 607 8.69 1.01 -25.21
CA ILE A 607 8.60 0.55 -23.82
C ILE A 607 7.88 -0.80 -23.78
N VAL A 608 8.51 -1.76 -23.09
CA VAL A 608 7.94 -3.09 -22.84
C VAL A 608 7.87 -3.36 -21.34
N PRO A 609 6.69 -3.58 -20.76
CA PRO A 609 6.54 -4.10 -19.40
C PRO A 609 7.00 -5.55 -19.32
N VAL A 610 7.84 -5.87 -18.34
CA VAL A 610 8.43 -7.20 -18.15
C VAL A 610 8.31 -7.61 -16.69
N HIS A 611 7.93 -8.87 -16.43
CA HIS A 611 7.92 -9.41 -15.08
C HIS A 611 9.32 -9.38 -14.47
N PRO A 612 9.53 -8.93 -13.21
CA PRO A 612 10.86 -8.85 -12.59
C PRO A 612 11.64 -10.17 -12.62
N TRP A 613 11.00 -11.29 -12.23
CA TRP A 613 11.61 -12.63 -12.37
C TRP A 613 12.06 -12.94 -13.80
N GLN A 614 11.24 -12.61 -14.80
CA GLN A 614 11.55 -12.84 -16.22
C GLN A 614 12.74 -11.98 -16.68
N TRP A 615 12.83 -10.74 -16.17
CA TRP A 615 14.00 -9.90 -16.40
C TRP A 615 15.26 -10.54 -15.85
N GLU A 616 15.27 -10.90 -14.58
CA GLU A 616 16.47 -11.39 -13.88
C GLU A 616 16.97 -12.72 -14.45
N HIS A 617 16.07 -13.65 -14.73
CA HIS A 617 16.42 -15.03 -15.05
C HIS A 617 16.51 -15.31 -16.56
N VAL A 618 15.85 -14.50 -17.39
CA VAL A 618 15.74 -14.79 -18.84
C VAL A 618 16.21 -13.62 -19.69
N ILE A 619 15.66 -12.41 -19.49
CA ILE A 619 15.90 -11.30 -20.42
C ILE A 619 17.27 -10.66 -20.18
N ALA A 620 17.63 -10.29 -18.94
CA ALA A 620 18.91 -9.65 -18.65
C ALA A 620 20.12 -10.53 -19.05
N PRO A 621 20.13 -11.86 -18.83
CA PRO A 621 21.23 -12.69 -19.33
C PRO A 621 21.34 -12.76 -20.86
N GLN A 622 20.23 -12.59 -21.60
CA GLN A 622 20.17 -12.86 -23.05
C GLN A 622 20.10 -11.60 -23.93
N PHE A 623 19.58 -10.49 -23.40
CA PHE A 623 19.23 -9.28 -24.15
C PHE A 623 19.87 -8.00 -23.61
N ARG A 624 20.70 -8.04 -22.56
CA ARG A 624 21.25 -6.82 -21.92
C ARG A 624 21.97 -5.86 -22.88
N GLU A 625 22.59 -6.36 -23.95
CA GLU A 625 23.23 -5.51 -24.97
C GLU A 625 22.25 -4.96 -26.02
N LYS A 626 21.00 -5.46 -26.06
CA LYS A 626 19.98 -5.16 -27.06
C LYS A 626 18.84 -4.28 -26.53
N VAL A 627 18.69 -4.18 -25.21
CA VAL A 627 17.62 -3.40 -24.55
C VAL A 627 18.22 -2.50 -23.48
N VAL A 628 17.49 -1.45 -23.12
CA VAL A 628 17.87 -0.49 -22.09
C VAL A 628 17.02 -0.73 -20.83
N ASP A 629 17.67 -0.94 -19.68
CA ASP A 629 17.00 -0.87 -18.38
C ASP A 629 17.11 0.57 -17.87
N PHE A 630 15.97 1.26 -17.78
CA PHE A 630 15.93 2.64 -17.26
C PHE A 630 15.90 2.70 -15.73
N GLY A 631 15.78 1.56 -15.04
CA GLY A 631 15.40 1.51 -13.63
C GLY A 631 13.93 1.87 -13.37
N ALA A 632 13.17 2.21 -14.41
CA ALA A 632 11.75 2.56 -14.31
C ALA A 632 10.88 1.30 -14.13
N THR A 633 9.84 1.43 -13.31
CA THR A 633 8.91 0.33 -13.01
C THR A 633 7.46 0.76 -13.01
N LEU A 634 6.56 -0.17 -13.32
CA LEU A 634 5.12 -0.02 -13.20
C LEU A 634 4.60 -0.89 -12.04
N PRO A 635 4.08 -0.30 -10.95
CA PRO A 635 3.50 -1.05 -9.84
C PRO A 635 2.18 -1.70 -10.25
N VAL A 636 2.02 -2.99 -9.94
CA VAL A 636 0.86 -3.81 -10.28
C VAL A 636 0.52 -4.80 -9.17
N LEU A 637 -0.74 -5.24 -9.08
CA LEU A 637 -1.18 -6.35 -8.24
C LEU A 637 -1.38 -7.62 -9.08
N PRO A 638 -0.66 -8.72 -8.80
CA PRO A 638 -0.79 -9.96 -9.55
C PRO A 638 -2.16 -10.61 -9.34
N THR A 639 -2.73 -11.18 -10.40
CA THR A 639 -3.95 -12.00 -10.35
C THR A 639 -3.60 -13.47 -10.12
N ILE A 640 -4.61 -14.34 -10.01
CA ILE A 640 -4.41 -15.79 -9.86
C ILE A 640 -3.58 -16.44 -10.99
N SER A 641 -3.45 -15.77 -12.15
CA SER A 641 -2.58 -16.23 -13.25
C SER A 641 -1.07 -16.02 -13.00
N MET A 642 -0.70 -15.25 -11.97
CA MET A 642 0.64 -14.76 -11.61
C MET A 642 1.31 -13.85 -12.64
N ARG A 643 1.07 -14.07 -13.93
CA ARG A 643 1.67 -13.31 -15.04
C ARG A 643 0.81 -12.17 -15.58
N THR A 644 -0.47 -12.14 -15.19
CA THR A 644 -1.38 -11.02 -15.44
C THR A 644 -1.56 -10.25 -14.16
N ALA A 645 -1.37 -8.94 -14.20
CA ALA A 645 -1.47 -8.08 -13.03
C ALA A 645 -2.25 -6.81 -13.36
N LEU A 646 -3.02 -6.30 -12.40
CA LEU A 646 -3.76 -5.05 -12.52
C LEU A 646 -2.87 -3.88 -12.11
N THR A 647 -2.85 -2.78 -12.86
CA THR A 647 -2.08 -1.58 -12.47
C THR A 647 -2.52 -1.06 -11.11
N TYR A 648 -1.54 -0.70 -10.28
CA TYR A 648 -1.82 -0.25 -8.92
C TYR A 648 -2.52 1.11 -8.93
N HIS A 649 -1.99 2.04 -9.69
CA HIS A 649 -2.62 3.35 -9.92
C HIS A 649 -3.66 3.28 -11.03
N ARG A 650 -4.70 4.10 -10.92
CA ARG A 650 -5.51 4.50 -12.08
C ARG A 650 -4.67 5.32 -13.04
N GLY A 651 -4.88 5.08 -14.33
CA GLY A 651 -4.29 5.90 -15.38
C GLY A 651 -4.99 7.26 -15.48
N THR A 652 -4.48 8.14 -16.34
CA THR A 652 -5.09 9.45 -16.62
C THR A 652 -6.54 9.35 -17.11
N SER A 653 -6.94 8.22 -17.70
CA SER A 653 -8.33 7.95 -18.10
C SER A 653 -9.27 7.62 -16.93
N GLY A 654 -8.74 7.51 -15.71
CA GLY A 654 -9.47 7.02 -14.55
C GLY A 654 -9.61 5.49 -14.49
N GLN A 655 -9.06 4.76 -15.47
CA GLN A 655 -9.14 3.31 -15.53
C GLN A 655 -7.81 2.64 -15.14
N ARG A 656 -7.89 1.43 -14.58
CA ARG A 656 -6.74 0.54 -14.43
C ARG A 656 -6.59 -0.33 -15.68
N LEU A 657 -5.41 -0.91 -15.87
CA LEU A 657 -5.14 -1.83 -16.98
C LEU A 657 -4.64 -3.17 -16.44
N TYR A 658 -5.03 -4.26 -17.10
CA TYR A 658 -4.42 -5.55 -16.89
C TYR A 658 -3.21 -5.69 -17.82
N ILE A 659 -2.04 -5.98 -17.26
CA ILE A 659 -0.80 -6.23 -17.99
C ILE A 659 -0.47 -7.71 -17.88
N LYS A 660 -0.46 -8.42 -19.01
CA LYS A 660 -0.08 -9.84 -19.10
C LYS A 660 1.31 -9.95 -19.69
N THR A 661 2.24 -10.48 -18.93
CA THR A 661 3.66 -10.61 -19.28
C THR A 661 4.04 -12.06 -19.53
N SER A 662 5.14 -12.27 -20.25
CA SER A 662 5.76 -13.59 -20.36
C SER A 662 6.49 -13.93 -19.06
N ILE A 663 6.36 -15.18 -18.60
CA ILE A 663 7.15 -15.71 -17.49
C ILE A 663 7.54 -17.16 -17.76
N ASP A 664 8.83 -17.46 -17.83
CA ASP A 664 9.32 -18.78 -18.26
C ASP A 664 9.34 -19.83 -17.13
N VAL A 665 8.23 -19.91 -16.40
CA VAL A 665 7.99 -20.91 -15.34
C VAL A 665 6.85 -21.84 -15.70
N VAL A 666 6.85 -23.02 -15.11
CA VAL A 666 5.76 -23.98 -15.25
C VAL A 666 4.79 -23.78 -14.11
N LEU A 667 3.60 -23.27 -14.43
CA LEU A 667 2.49 -23.13 -13.49
C LEU A 667 1.42 -24.15 -13.87
N THR A 668 1.07 -25.02 -12.93
CA THR A 668 0.31 -26.26 -13.18
C THR A 668 1.05 -27.14 -14.19
N SER A 669 0.47 -27.47 -15.34
CA SER A 669 1.06 -28.38 -16.34
C SER A 669 1.74 -27.65 -17.51
N THR A 670 1.69 -26.31 -17.57
CA THR A 670 2.13 -25.56 -18.75
C THR A 670 3.17 -24.50 -18.43
N ARG A 671 4.15 -24.37 -19.32
CA ARG A 671 5.14 -23.29 -19.31
C ARG A 671 4.46 -21.99 -19.73
N ARG A 672 4.66 -20.91 -18.96
CA ARG A 672 3.89 -19.67 -19.07
C ARG A 672 4.54 -18.57 -19.92
N SER A 673 5.33 -18.98 -20.91
CA SER A 673 5.80 -18.12 -22.00
C SER A 673 4.67 -17.76 -22.96
N MET A 674 4.85 -16.73 -23.80
CA MET A 674 3.83 -16.25 -24.73
C MET A 674 4.38 -16.13 -26.14
N SER A 675 3.75 -16.81 -27.11
CA SER A 675 4.12 -16.72 -28.52
C SER A 675 3.77 -15.36 -29.11
N ALA A 676 4.48 -15.01 -30.18
CA ALA A 676 4.16 -13.84 -31.00
C ALA A 676 2.72 -13.89 -31.53
N ASP A 677 2.27 -15.05 -32.03
CA ASP A 677 0.91 -15.21 -32.56
C ASP A 677 -0.16 -14.88 -31.50
N SER A 678 0.04 -15.32 -30.25
CA SER A 678 -0.87 -14.97 -29.16
C SER A 678 -0.79 -13.49 -28.82
N ALA A 679 0.42 -12.93 -28.66
CA ALA A 679 0.58 -11.52 -28.29
C ALA A 679 0.02 -10.55 -29.35
N LEU A 680 0.12 -10.90 -30.63
CA LEU A 680 -0.27 -10.03 -31.75
C LEU A 680 -1.68 -10.31 -32.26
N GLY A 681 -2.11 -11.57 -32.24
CA GLY A 681 -3.43 -11.98 -32.73
C GLY A 681 -4.55 -11.72 -31.74
N THR A 682 -4.31 -11.96 -30.43
CA THR A 682 -5.36 -11.86 -29.41
C THR A 682 -6.03 -10.48 -29.36
N PRO A 683 -5.35 -9.33 -29.48
CA PRO A 683 -6.06 -8.04 -29.47
C PRO A 683 -7.08 -7.86 -30.61
N LYS A 684 -6.78 -8.38 -31.80
CA LYS A 684 -7.69 -8.33 -32.96
C LYS A 684 -8.95 -9.18 -32.69
N VAL A 685 -8.73 -10.39 -32.19
CA VAL A 685 -9.77 -11.37 -31.86
C VAL A 685 -10.66 -10.89 -30.71
N ALA A 686 -10.05 -10.40 -29.63
CA ALA A 686 -10.76 -9.89 -28.46
C ALA A 686 -11.68 -8.72 -28.83
N GLY A 687 -11.20 -7.78 -29.66
CA GLY A 687 -12.01 -6.69 -30.18
C GLY A 687 -13.17 -7.15 -31.07
N PHE A 688 -12.99 -8.23 -31.84
CA PHE A 688 -14.07 -8.85 -32.62
C PHE A 688 -15.12 -9.49 -31.70
N ILE A 689 -14.70 -10.31 -30.72
CA ILE A 689 -15.59 -10.99 -29.77
C ILE A 689 -16.38 -9.96 -28.95
N ALA A 690 -15.75 -8.88 -28.50
CA ALA A 690 -16.44 -7.80 -27.80
C ALA A 690 -17.60 -7.21 -28.62
N ARG A 691 -17.38 -6.94 -29.92
CA ARG A 691 -18.44 -6.42 -30.82
C ARG A 691 -19.49 -7.46 -31.18
N LEU A 692 -19.11 -8.74 -31.22
CA LEU A 692 -20.05 -9.84 -31.45
C LEU A 692 -21.00 -9.95 -30.26
N LEU A 693 -20.45 -10.15 -29.07
CA LEU A 693 -21.22 -10.37 -27.84
C LEU A 693 -22.03 -9.15 -27.43
N ALA A 694 -21.53 -7.92 -27.63
CA ALA A 694 -22.34 -6.72 -27.39
C ALA A 694 -23.64 -6.67 -28.24
N ARG A 695 -23.71 -7.39 -29.37
CA ARG A 695 -24.91 -7.49 -30.22
C ARG A 695 -25.75 -8.72 -29.92
N THR A 696 -25.13 -9.84 -29.57
CA THR A 696 -25.81 -11.12 -29.41
C THR A 696 -26.19 -11.45 -27.97
N ASN A 697 -25.44 -10.93 -26.99
CA ASN A 697 -25.72 -11.08 -25.57
C ASN A 697 -25.26 -9.84 -24.76
N PRO A 698 -26.12 -8.81 -24.60
CA PRO A 698 -25.74 -7.55 -23.98
C PRO A 698 -25.52 -7.61 -22.46
N THR A 699 -25.87 -8.72 -21.78
CA THR A 699 -25.56 -8.92 -20.35
C THR A 699 -24.09 -9.31 -20.13
N VAL A 700 -23.35 -9.62 -21.20
CA VAL A 700 -21.95 -10.02 -21.15
C VAL A 700 -21.03 -8.84 -21.35
N THR A 701 -20.13 -8.64 -20.40
CA THR A 701 -19.03 -7.68 -20.52
C THR A 701 -17.75 -8.40 -20.94
N VAL A 702 -17.19 -8.00 -22.08
CA VAL A 702 -15.88 -8.49 -22.53
C VAL A 702 -14.81 -7.52 -22.08
N LEU A 703 -13.74 -8.04 -21.46
CA LEU A 703 -12.54 -7.28 -21.12
C LEU A 703 -11.47 -7.57 -22.18
N PRO A 704 -11.43 -6.82 -23.31
CA PRO A 704 -10.59 -7.17 -24.43
C PRO A 704 -9.12 -6.88 -24.16
N GLU A 705 -8.24 -7.74 -24.67
CA GLU A 705 -6.86 -7.33 -24.97
C GLU A 705 -6.91 -6.23 -26.03
N ILE A 706 -6.36 -5.05 -25.72
CA ILE A 706 -6.41 -3.86 -26.58
C ILE A 706 -5.09 -3.61 -27.32
N ALA A 707 -3.98 -4.15 -26.82
CA ALA A 707 -2.68 -4.06 -27.45
C ALA A 707 -1.77 -5.21 -27.04
N GLY A 708 -0.76 -5.49 -27.85
CA GLY A 708 0.28 -6.45 -27.52
C GLY A 708 1.54 -6.26 -28.34
N CYS A 709 2.67 -6.71 -27.78
CA CYS A 709 3.98 -6.68 -28.41
C CYS A 709 4.70 -8.03 -28.26
N ALA A 710 5.56 -8.36 -29.21
CA ALA A 710 6.41 -9.54 -29.18
C ALA A 710 7.74 -9.32 -29.89
N TYR A 711 8.78 -10.04 -29.47
CA TYR A 711 10.12 -9.97 -30.07
C TYR A 711 10.15 -10.41 -31.56
N ARG A 712 10.88 -9.64 -32.40
CA ARG A 712 11.00 -9.82 -33.86
C ARG A 712 12.33 -10.42 -34.33
N GLY A 713 13.15 -10.99 -33.44
CA GLY A 713 14.49 -11.49 -33.83
C GLY A 713 14.51 -12.80 -34.61
N VAL A 714 15.67 -13.10 -35.20
CA VAL A 714 15.93 -14.38 -35.88
C VAL A 714 15.82 -15.53 -34.87
N ILE A 715 14.89 -16.45 -35.14
CA ILE A 715 14.53 -17.56 -34.25
C ILE A 715 15.59 -18.65 -34.39
N PHE A 716 16.59 -18.65 -33.50
CA PHE A 716 17.54 -19.75 -33.36
C PHE A 716 17.15 -20.71 -32.20
N ASP A 717 16.46 -20.20 -31.17
CA ASP A 717 15.83 -20.97 -30.11
C ASP A 717 14.38 -20.48 -29.91
N PRO A 718 13.36 -21.35 -30.07
CA PRO A 718 11.95 -21.02 -29.82
C PRO A 718 11.65 -20.53 -28.39
N ARG A 719 12.53 -20.79 -27.41
CA ARG A 719 12.41 -20.27 -26.05
C ARG A 719 12.67 -18.77 -25.99
N ILE A 720 13.61 -18.28 -26.79
CA ILE A 720 13.98 -16.86 -26.86
C ILE A 720 12.90 -16.04 -27.55
N SER A 721 12.19 -16.61 -28.54
CA SER A 721 11.11 -15.88 -29.22
C SER A 721 9.86 -15.68 -28.36
N ARG A 722 9.70 -16.45 -27.27
CA ARG A 722 8.55 -16.39 -26.36
C ARG A 722 8.85 -15.72 -25.01
N SER A 723 10.08 -15.22 -24.84
CA SER A 723 10.56 -14.68 -23.57
C SER A 723 10.28 -13.19 -23.41
N LEU A 724 10.04 -12.45 -24.50
CA LEU A 724 9.76 -11.02 -24.52
C LEU A 724 8.48 -10.74 -25.31
N SER A 725 7.34 -10.93 -24.64
CA SER A 725 6.01 -10.60 -25.15
C SER A 725 5.13 -10.08 -24.02
N THR A 726 4.29 -9.08 -24.33
CA THR A 726 3.37 -8.43 -23.38
C THR A 726 2.03 -8.12 -24.04
N LEU A 727 0.94 -8.23 -23.29
CA LEU A 727 -0.42 -7.85 -23.67
C LEU A 727 -0.97 -6.83 -22.67
N ILE A 728 -1.68 -5.83 -23.18
CA ILE A 728 -2.50 -4.89 -22.39
C ILE A 728 -3.96 -5.26 -22.59
N ARG A 729 -4.70 -5.41 -21.49
CA ARG A 729 -6.13 -5.68 -21.46
C ARG A 729 -6.86 -4.57 -20.70
N SER A 730 -8.04 -4.21 -21.20
CA SER A 730 -8.95 -3.30 -20.50
C SER A 730 -9.37 -3.87 -19.14
N ALA A 731 -9.54 -3.01 -18.14
CA ALA A 731 -10.20 -3.37 -16.88
C ALA A 731 -11.63 -2.81 -16.79
N ASP A 732 -12.17 -2.29 -17.89
CA ASP A 732 -13.54 -1.77 -17.97
C ASP A 732 -14.56 -2.91 -17.79
N ILE A 733 -15.36 -2.79 -16.72
CA ILE A 733 -16.41 -3.75 -16.34
C ILE A 733 -17.81 -3.23 -16.69
N GLY A 734 -17.91 -2.20 -17.53
CA GLY A 734 -19.18 -1.62 -17.93
C GLY A 734 -19.87 -0.90 -16.77
N SER A 735 -21.16 -1.16 -16.57
CA SER A 735 -21.97 -0.58 -15.49
C SER A 735 -21.89 -1.34 -14.17
N ALA A 736 -21.14 -2.44 -14.10
CA ALA A 736 -20.98 -3.20 -12.87
C ALA A 736 -20.13 -2.42 -11.86
N ALA A 737 -20.40 -2.62 -10.58
CA ALA A 737 -19.59 -2.07 -9.50
C ALA A 737 -18.33 -2.90 -9.27
N VAL A 738 -18.47 -4.23 -9.25
CA VAL A 738 -17.39 -5.18 -8.92
C VAL A 738 -17.38 -6.32 -9.91
N ALA A 739 -16.19 -6.81 -10.25
CA ALA A 739 -16.01 -8.06 -10.98
C ALA A 739 -15.13 -9.05 -10.19
N ILE A 740 -15.63 -10.26 -9.94
CA ILE A 740 -14.93 -11.31 -9.21
C ILE A 740 -14.74 -12.53 -10.10
N SER A 741 -13.52 -13.05 -10.18
CA SER A 741 -13.22 -14.31 -10.87
C SER A 741 -14.08 -15.45 -10.32
N ALA A 742 -14.69 -16.25 -11.21
CA ALA A 742 -15.51 -17.39 -10.77
C ALA A 742 -14.69 -18.39 -9.93
N THR A 743 -13.37 -18.44 -10.12
CA THR A 743 -12.45 -19.26 -9.30
C THR A 743 -12.50 -18.90 -7.81
N ALA A 744 -12.74 -17.64 -7.47
CA ALA A 744 -12.77 -17.17 -6.10
C ALA A 744 -14.10 -17.45 -5.36
N LEU A 745 -15.15 -17.85 -6.10
CA LEU A 745 -16.52 -18.02 -5.56
C LEU A 745 -16.98 -19.49 -5.47
N ARG A 746 -16.08 -20.44 -5.68
CA ARG A 746 -16.39 -21.88 -5.81
C ARG A 746 -17.11 -22.53 -4.63
N THR A 747 -17.10 -21.91 -3.44
CA THR A 747 -17.77 -22.46 -2.25
C THR A 747 -19.26 -22.17 -2.22
N GLU A 748 -19.72 -21.24 -3.05
CA GLU A 748 -21.11 -20.81 -3.11
C GLU A 748 -21.85 -21.49 -4.26
N THR A 749 -23.15 -21.73 -4.09
CA THR A 749 -24.01 -22.08 -5.22
C THR A 749 -24.07 -20.88 -6.18
N PRO A 750 -23.77 -21.07 -7.47
CA PRO A 750 -23.77 -19.97 -8.42
C PRO A 750 -25.21 -19.48 -8.64
N PRO A 751 -25.43 -18.17 -8.85
CA PRO A 751 -26.72 -17.67 -9.28
C PRO A 751 -27.20 -18.40 -10.54
N GLU A 752 -28.48 -18.74 -10.63
CA GLU A 752 -29.04 -19.39 -11.82
C GLU A 752 -28.82 -18.51 -13.07
N ASP A 753 -28.93 -17.19 -12.92
CA ASP A 753 -28.67 -16.22 -13.99
C ASP A 753 -27.22 -16.29 -14.50
N TYR A 754 -26.24 -16.59 -13.64
CA TYR A 754 -24.85 -16.81 -14.09
C TYR A 754 -24.73 -18.06 -14.95
N VAL A 755 -25.38 -19.16 -14.53
CA VAL A 755 -25.39 -20.41 -15.29
C VAL A 755 -26.03 -20.17 -16.67
N ARG A 756 -27.15 -19.46 -16.69
CA ARG A 756 -27.85 -19.09 -17.92
C ARG A 756 -26.99 -18.20 -18.81
N ASP A 757 -26.46 -17.08 -18.30
CA ASP A 757 -25.59 -16.17 -19.06
C ASP A 757 -24.38 -16.91 -19.64
N LEU A 758 -23.75 -17.80 -18.87
CA LEU A 758 -22.61 -18.59 -19.34
C LEU A 758 -23.00 -19.49 -20.52
N LEU A 759 -24.12 -20.23 -20.41
CA LEU A 759 -24.56 -21.15 -21.45
C LEU A 759 -25.10 -20.42 -22.69
N GLU A 760 -25.89 -19.36 -22.51
CA GLU A 760 -26.39 -18.45 -23.56
C GLU A 760 -25.27 -17.71 -24.28
N THR A 761 -24.12 -17.56 -23.63
CA THR A 761 -22.93 -16.99 -24.28
C THR A 761 -22.14 -18.05 -25.04
N VAL A 762 -21.76 -19.15 -24.39
CA VAL A 762 -20.80 -20.09 -24.98
C VAL A 762 -21.45 -20.91 -26.10
N LEU A 763 -22.62 -21.50 -25.86
CA LEU A 763 -23.20 -22.46 -26.80
C LEU A 763 -23.61 -21.80 -28.12
N PRO A 764 -24.38 -20.69 -28.14
CA PRO A 764 -24.74 -20.02 -29.39
C PRO A 764 -23.52 -19.45 -30.12
N THR A 765 -22.49 -19.01 -29.40
CA THR A 765 -21.23 -18.54 -30.00
C THR A 765 -20.50 -19.67 -30.72
N MET A 766 -20.53 -20.89 -30.17
CA MET A 766 -20.01 -22.07 -30.85
C MET A 766 -20.86 -22.45 -32.06
N TRP A 767 -22.18 -22.60 -31.89
CA TRP A 767 -23.08 -23.11 -32.90
C TRP A 767 -23.21 -22.17 -34.11
N ASN A 768 -23.41 -20.87 -33.85
CA ASN A 768 -23.73 -19.89 -34.90
C ASN A 768 -22.50 -19.20 -35.49
N HIS A 769 -21.41 -19.12 -34.73
CA HIS A 769 -20.22 -18.36 -35.12
C HIS A 769 -18.95 -19.21 -35.20
N GLY A 770 -19.02 -20.49 -34.85
CA GLY A 770 -17.85 -21.37 -34.91
C GLY A 770 -16.74 -20.99 -33.94
N ILE A 771 -17.06 -20.32 -32.83
CA ILE A 771 -16.07 -19.85 -31.83
C ILE A 771 -16.28 -20.59 -30.51
N ALA A 772 -15.29 -21.41 -30.13
CA ALA A 772 -15.22 -22.07 -28.83
C ALA A 772 -14.42 -21.19 -27.87
N LEU A 773 -15.15 -20.56 -26.95
CA LEU A 773 -14.60 -19.76 -25.87
C LEU A 773 -13.96 -20.68 -24.81
N GLU A 774 -12.79 -20.29 -24.28
CA GLU A 774 -12.16 -20.98 -23.15
C GLU A 774 -12.73 -20.47 -21.82
N ALA A 775 -14.04 -20.64 -21.63
CA ALA A 775 -14.82 -20.09 -20.53
C ALA A 775 -14.69 -20.88 -19.21
N HIS A 776 -13.47 -21.23 -18.80
CA HIS A 776 -13.20 -21.85 -17.50
C HIS A 776 -13.21 -20.83 -16.36
N LEU A 777 -13.26 -21.28 -15.11
CA LEU A 777 -13.41 -20.41 -13.91
C LEU A 777 -12.47 -19.20 -13.82
N GLN A 778 -11.25 -19.29 -14.35
CA GLN A 778 -10.28 -18.18 -14.29
C GLN A 778 -10.54 -17.10 -15.36
N ASN A 779 -11.22 -17.45 -16.45
CA ASN A 779 -11.49 -16.58 -17.61
C ASN A 779 -12.92 -16.01 -17.57
N THR A 780 -13.77 -16.52 -16.66
CA THR A 780 -15.08 -15.95 -16.38
C THR A 780 -15.07 -15.17 -15.07
N MET A 781 -15.83 -14.08 -15.05
CA MET A 781 -16.02 -13.22 -13.88
C MET A 781 -17.52 -13.05 -13.64
N LEU A 782 -17.93 -13.02 -12.38
CA LEU A 782 -19.27 -12.63 -11.98
C LEU A 782 -19.24 -11.13 -11.70
N LEU A 783 -20.17 -10.39 -12.31
CA LEU A 783 -20.31 -8.95 -12.16
C LEU A 783 -21.41 -8.65 -11.14
N PHE A 784 -21.13 -7.72 -10.24
CA PHE A 784 -22.06 -7.34 -9.17
C PHE A 784 -22.30 -5.83 -9.17
N ASP A 785 -23.50 -5.41 -8.77
CA ASP A 785 -23.78 -4.02 -8.42
C ASP A 785 -23.27 -3.66 -7.01
N ASP A 786 -23.47 -2.40 -6.59
CA ASP A 786 -23.06 -1.90 -5.28
C ASP A 786 -23.77 -2.61 -4.10
N SER A 787 -24.89 -3.31 -4.36
CA SER A 787 -25.62 -4.09 -3.36
C SER A 787 -25.16 -5.54 -3.26
N GLY A 788 -24.23 -5.96 -4.13
CA GLY A 788 -23.73 -7.33 -4.20
C GLY A 788 -24.66 -8.28 -4.96
N VAL A 789 -25.58 -7.76 -5.77
CA VAL A 789 -26.46 -8.56 -6.62
C VAL A 789 -25.78 -8.82 -7.96
N TYR A 790 -25.87 -10.06 -8.44
CA TYR A 790 -25.34 -10.45 -9.76
C TYR A 790 -26.02 -9.65 -10.88
N THR A 791 -25.23 -9.08 -11.78
CA THR A 791 -25.70 -8.23 -12.89
C THR A 791 -25.28 -8.73 -14.28
N GLY A 792 -24.32 -9.65 -14.36
CA GLY A 792 -23.90 -10.20 -15.64
C GLY A 792 -22.57 -10.95 -15.61
N LEU A 793 -22.20 -11.46 -16.78
CA LEU A 793 -21.00 -12.28 -17.00
C LEU A 793 -19.85 -11.42 -17.56
N GLY A 794 -18.68 -11.49 -16.93
CA GLY A 794 -17.44 -10.96 -17.45
C GLY A 794 -16.62 -12.03 -18.17
N LEU A 795 -16.08 -11.74 -19.36
CA LEU A 795 -15.17 -12.62 -20.11
C LEU A 795 -13.81 -11.97 -20.36
N ARG A 796 -12.74 -12.75 -20.15
CA ARG A 796 -11.34 -12.32 -20.39
C ARG A 796 -10.48 -13.46 -20.94
N ASP A 797 -9.32 -13.09 -21.47
CA ASP A 797 -8.28 -14.00 -22.01
C ASP A 797 -8.71 -14.81 -23.24
N PHE A 798 -8.65 -14.18 -24.41
CA PHE A 798 -9.01 -14.80 -25.69
C PHE A 798 -7.82 -15.48 -26.39
N SER A 799 -6.69 -15.68 -25.69
CA SER A 799 -5.49 -16.29 -26.28
C SER A 799 -5.63 -17.79 -26.53
N GLY A 800 -6.54 -18.45 -25.80
CA GLY A 800 -6.73 -19.89 -25.88
C GLY A 800 -7.95 -20.35 -26.67
N ILE A 801 -8.69 -19.47 -27.34
CA ILE A 801 -9.91 -19.87 -28.07
C ILE A 801 -9.62 -20.90 -29.19
N ARG A 802 -10.68 -21.58 -29.65
CA ARG A 802 -10.65 -22.35 -30.89
C ARG A 802 -11.75 -21.89 -31.84
N VAL A 803 -11.42 -21.78 -33.11
CA VAL A 803 -12.31 -21.32 -34.16
C VAL A 803 -12.37 -22.40 -35.23
N LEU A 804 -13.56 -22.93 -35.49
CA LEU A 804 -13.78 -23.95 -36.50
C LEU A 804 -13.77 -23.32 -37.89
N LYS A 805 -12.76 -23.65 -38.71
CA LYS A 805 -12.47 -22.97 -39.97
C LYS A 805 -13.66 -22.90 -40.93
N GLU A 806 -14.45 -23.96 -41.01
CA GLU A 806 -15.63 -24.07 -41.89
C GLU A 806 -16.75 -23.08 -41.51
N ARG A 807 -16.77 -22.61 -40.26
CA ARG A 807 -17.76 -21.68 -39.72
C ARG A 807 -17.19 -20.30 -39.40
N ALA A 808 -15.90 -20.08 -39.67
CA ALA A 808 -15.11 -18.91 -39.27
C ALA A 808 -15.32 -17.68 -40.17
N LEU A 809 -16.57 -17.25 -40.40
CA LEU A 809 -16.85 -16.10 -41.26
C LEU A 809 -16.46 -14.78 -40.55
N ASP A 810 -15.61 -13.98 -41.20
CA ASP A 810 -15.21 -12.61 -40.81
C ASP A 810 -14.39 -12.43 -39.51
N ILE A 811 -13.86 -13.51 -38.93
CA ILE A 811 -12.97 -13.44 -37.77
C ILE A 811 -11.56 -13.01 -38.23
N PRO A 812 -10.91 -12.01 -37.59
CA PRO A 812 -9.61 -11.48 -38.03
C PRO A 812 -8.43 -12.38 -37.62
N LEU A 813 -8.45 -13.63 -38.08
CA LEU A 813 -7.40 -14.63 -37.89
C LEU A 813 -6.60 -14.82 -39.16
N GLU A 814 -5.30 -15.03 -39.02
CA GLU A 814 -4.40 -15.35 -40.13
C GLU A 814 -4.44 -16.84 -40.45
N ASP A 815 -4.26 -17.21 -41.72
CA ASP A 815 -4.19 -18.61 -42.14
C ASP A 815 -3.05 -19.34 -41.40
N GLY A 816 -3.37 -20.48 -40.77
CA GLY A 816 -2.43 -21.24 -39.95
C GLY A 816 -2.29 -20.76 -38.50
N ALA A 817 -3.10 -19.79 -38.04
CA ALA A 817 -3.15 -19.41 -36.64
C ALA A 817 -3.49 -20.61 -35.74
N ILE A 818 -2.81 -20.76 -34.60
CA ILE A 818 -3.01 -21.85 -33.62
C ILE A 818 -4.45 -21.89 -33.06
N THR A 819 -5.17 -20.77 -33.15
CA THR A 819 -6.57 -20.67 -32.74
C THR A 819 -7.55 -21.21 -33.79
N LEU A 820 -7.14 -21.40 -35.05
CA LEU A 820 -7.95 -22.02 -36.09
C LEU A 820 -7.80 -23.55 -36.02
N THR A 821 -8.91 -24.27 -36.15
CA THR A 821 -8.91 -25.74 -36.24
C THR A 821 -9.88 -26.21 -37.32
N GLU A 822 -9.52 -27.32 -37.97
CA GLU A 822 -10.40 -28.09 -38.86
C GLU A 822 -10.95 -29.34 -38.14
N ASP A 823 -10.49 -29.60 -36.92
CA ASP A 823 -10.94 -30.72 -36.10
C ASP A 823 -12.16 -30.30 -35.26
N HIS A 824 -13.34 -30.78 -35.66
CA HIS A 824 -14.60 -30.58 -34.96
C HIS A 824 -14.55 -31.10 -33.51
N ALA A 825 -13.88 -32.22 -33.26
CA ALA A 825 -13.76 -32.76 -31.92
C ALA A 825 -12.87 -31.87 -31.05
N GLU A 826 -11.75 -31.35 -31.56
CA GLU A 826 -10.93 -30.36 -30.84
C GLU A 826 -11.75 -29.11 -30.50
N PHE A 827 -12.53 -28.60 -31.46
CA PHE A 827 -13.41 -27.46 -31.28
C PHE A 827 -14.46 -27.69 -30.18
N CYS A 828 -15.22 -28.78 -30.24
CA CYS A 828 -16.21 -29.13 -29.24
C CYS A 828 -15.58 -29.36 -27.87
N ASN A 829 -14.46 -30.10 -27.81
CA ASN A 829 -13.74 -30.35 -26.56
C ASN A 829 -13.30 -29.05 -25.92
N LYS A 830 -12.81 -28.08 -26.68
CA LYS A 830 -12.35 -26.81 -26.12
C LYS A 830 -13.46 -26.05 -25.41
N GLY A 831 -14.61 -25.90 -26.07
CA GLY A 831 -15.73 -25.15 -25.52
C GLY A 831 -16.48 -25.91 -24.43
N TYR A 832 -16.86 -27.17 -24.69
CA TYR A 832 -17.66 -27.95 -23.74
C TYR A 832 -16.87 -28.31 -22.48
N TYR A 833 -15.59 -28.71 -22.59
CA TYR A 833 -14.76 -28.93 -21.40
C TYR A 833 -14.66 -27.67 -20.55
N ALA A 834 -14.32 -26.53 -21.16
CA ALA A 834 -14.08 -25.29 -20.43
C ALA A 834 -15.34 -24.84 -19.67
N THR A 835 -16.52 -24.96 -20.28
CA THR A 835 -17.80 -24.56 -19.69
C THR A 835 -18.32 -25.55 -18.65
N PHE A 836 -18.41 -26.84 -18.96
CA PHE A 836 -19.05 -27.78 -18.04
C PHE A 836 -18.10 -28.25 -16.94
N LEU A 837 -16.90 -28.75 -17.30
CA LEU A 837 -15.96 -29.31 -16.32
C LEU A 837 -14.98 -28.28 -15.76
N GLY A 838 -14.56 -27.33 -16.60
CA GLY A 838 -13.66 -26.24 -16.25
C GLY A 838 -14.35 -25.05 -15.56
N ASN A 839 -15.69 -25.01 -15.57
CA ASN A 839 -16.49 -23.95 -14.93
C ASN A 839 -17.55 -24.53 -13.98
N LEU A 840 -18.67 -25.03 -14.52
CA LEU A 840 -19.85 -25.38 -13.72
C LEU A 840 -19.59 -26.50 -12.70
N ALA A 841 -18.77 -27.51 -13.04
CA ALA A 841 -18.34 -28.55 -12.11
C ALA A 841 -17.42 -28.05 -10.98
N GLY A 842 -16.96 -26.80 -11.07
CA GLY A 842 -16.23 -26.14 -10.00
C GLY A 842 -17.12 -25.62 -8.87
N PHE A 843 -18.44 -25.64 -9.08
CA PHE A 843 -19.49 -25.17 -8.19
C PHE A 843 -20.42 -26.32 -7.76
N PRO A 844 -21.17 -26.17 -6.65
CA PRO A 844 -22.26 -27.07 -6.29
C PRO A 844 -23.50 -26.79 -7.18
N CYS A 845 -23.54 -27.36 -8.38
CA CYS A 845 -24.62 -27.16 -9.36
C CYS A 845 -25.65 -28.30 -9.38
N ASP A 846 -26.89 -27.97 -9.76
CA ASP A 846 -27.90 -28.94 -10.17
C ASP A 846 -27.77 -29.24 -11.68
N TRP A 847 -27.23 -30.40 -12.01
CA TRP A 847 -27.02 -30.84 -13.39
C TRP A 847 -28.32 -31.10 -14.15
N ASN A 848 -29.43 -31.43 -13.48
CA ASN A 848 -30.72 -31.56 -14.14
C ASN A 848 -31.22 -30.19 -14.60
N ARG A 849 -31.08 -29.17 -13.75
CA ARG A 849 -31.44 -27.80 -14.14
C ARG A 849 -30.56 -27.27 -15.26
N ILE A 850 -29.26 -27.54 -15.22
CA ILE A 850 -28.33 -27.22 -16.32
C ILE A 850 -28.78 -27.90 -17.62
N ARG A 851 -29.15 -29.18 -17.56
CA ARG A 851 -29.65 -29.95 -18.70
C ARG A 851 -30.90 -29.33 -19.32
N GLU A 852 -31.85 -28.89 -18.48
CA GLU A 852 -33.06 -28.18 -18.94
C GLU A 852 -32.71 -26.90 -19.69
N ILE A 853 -31.79 -26.07 -19.16
CA ILE A 853 -31.33 -24.85 -19.84
C ILE A 853 -30.67 -25.21 -21.18
N VAL A 854 -29.86 -26.27 -21.23
CA VAL A 854 -29.26 -26.73 -22.50
C VAL A 854 -30.34 -27.16 -23.51
N ASP A 855 -31.38 -27.88 -23.08
CA ASP A 855 -32.52 -28.25 -23.94
C ASP A 855 -33.28 -27.03 -24.47
N GLU A 856 -33.54 -26.03 -23.62
CA GLU A 856 -34.13 -24.74 -24.01
C GLU A 856 -33.29 -24.06 -25.10
N LEU A 857 -31.96 -24.05 -24.95
CA LEU A 857 -31.04 -23.42 -25.91
C LEU A 857 -30.95 -24.19 -27.23
N ILE A 858 -30.94 -25.53 -27.19
CA ILE A 858 -30.98 -26.36 -28.40
C ILE A 858 -32.28 -26.07 -29.18
N ALA A 859 -33.43 -26.04 -28.49
CA ALA A 859 -34.71 -25.73 -29.11
C ALA A 859 -34.76 -24.30 -29.71
N THR A 860 -34.07 -23.35 -29.07
CA THR A 860 -34.07 -21.93 -29.49
C THR A 860 -33.14 -21.67 -30.67
N HIS A 861 -31.93 -22.24 -30.66
CA HIS A 861 -30.90 -21.95 -31.65
C HIS A 861 -30.83 -22.96 -32.80
N ASN A 862 -31.46 -24.12 -32.66
CA ASN A 862 -31.47 -25.19 -33.66
C ASN A 862 -30.06 -25.52 -34.21
N PRO A 863 -29.11 -25.91 -33.33
CA PRO A 863 -27.71 -26.12 -33.71
C PRO A 863 -27.53 -27.35 -34.62
N PRO A 864 -26.38 -27.46 -35.32
CA PRO A 864 -26.05 -28.63 -36.14
C PRO A 864 -26.17 -29.94 -35.34
N GLU A 865 -26.71 -30.99 -35.96
CA GLU A 865 -26.92 -32.30 -35.30
C GLU A 865 -25.61 -32.88 -34.73
N GLU A 866 -24.48 -32.67 -35.42
CA GLU A 866 -23.15 -33.08 -34.96
C GLU A 866 -22.71 -32.39 -33.65
N ASP A 867 -23.08 -31.12 -33.44
CA ASP A 867 -22.75 -30.37 -32.22
C ASP A 867 -23.59 -30.86 -31.04
N ILE A 868 -24.86 -31.19 -31.29
CA ILE A 868 -25.79 -31.77 -30.30
C ILE A 868 -25.29 -33.15 -29.91
N ALA A 869 -24.96 -34.00 -30.89
CA ALA A 869 -24.43 -35.33 -30.65
C ALA A 869 -23.13 -35.31 -29.84
N ALA A 870 -22.24 -34.36 -30.11
CA ALA A 870 -21.02 -34.16 -29.33
C ALA A 870 -21.32 -33.69 -27.88
N LEU A 871 -22.25 -32.74 -27.70
CA LEU A 871 -22.61 -32.20 -26.38
C LEU A 871 -23.30 -33.23 -25.49
N LEU A 872 -24.12 -34.10 -26.09
CA LEU A 872 -24.96 -35.09 -25.41
C LEU A 872 -24.43 -36.52 -25.52
N SER A 873 -23.16 -36.67 -25.91
CA SER A 873 -22.46 -37.95 -25.87
C SER A 873 -22.50 -38.52 -24.43
N PRO A 874 -22.63 -39.86 -24.24
CA PRO A 874 -22.59 -40.49 -22.92
C PRO A 874 -21.33 -40.16 -22.11
N THR A 875 -20.24 -39.83 -22.81
CA THR A 875 -18.99 -39.38 -22.20
C THR A 875 -18.57 -38.01 -22.71
N ILE A 876 -17.91 -37.24 -21.84
CA ILE A 876 -17.27 -35.97 -22.15
C ILE A 876 -15.75 -36.08 -21.95
N LYS A 877 -14.99 -35.34 -22.75
CA LYS A 877 -13.53 -35.32 -22.65
C LYS A 877 -13.07 -34.46 -21.46
N GLN A 878 -12.29 -35.05 -20.56
CA GLN A 878 -11.58 -34.37 -19.48
C GLN A 878 -10.07 -34.41 -19.72
N LYS A 879 -9.37 -33.30 -19.44
CA LYS A 879 -7.90 -33.26 -19.47
C LYS A 879 -7.30 -34.23 -18.45
N ALA A 880 -6.34 -35.02 -18.89
CA ALA A 880 -5.63 -36.02 -18.11
C ALA A 880 -4.31 -35.44 -17.57
N PHE A 881 -4.41 -34.66 -16.50
CA PHE A 881 -3.29 -33.87 -15.97
C PHE A 881 -2.11 -34.72 -15.49
N VAL A 882 -2.35 -35.93 -14.97
CA VAL A 882 -1.26 -36.83 -14.56
C VAL A 882 -0.52 -37.37 -15.79
N ARG A 883 -1.25 -37.80 -16.83
CA ARG A 883 -0.66 -38.22 -18.11
C ARG A 883 0.11 -37.07 -18.76
N MET A 884 -0.45 -35.87 -18.77
CA MET A 884 0.23 -34.67 -19.28
C MET A 884 1.50 -34.32 -18.50
N ALA A 885 1.52 -34.56 -17.18
CA ALA A 885 2.72 -34.36 -16.37
C ALA A 885 3.79 -35.43 -16.65
N LEU A 886 3.39 -36.66 -16.98
CA LEU A 886 4.28 -37.77 -17.34
C LEU A 886 4.85 -37.65 -18.75
N ASP A 887 4.08 -37.09 -19.68
CA ASP A 887 4.51 -36.81 -21.06
C ASP A 887 4.24 -35.35 -21.43
N PRO A 888 5.09 -34.41 -20.95
CA PRO A 888 4.92 -32.99 -21.21
C PRO A 888 5.15 -32.59 -22.68
N GLN A 889 5.61 -33.50 -23.54
CA GLN A 889 5.79 -33.25 -24.97
C GLN A 889 4.54 -33.60 -25.80
N ALA A 890 3.67 -34.48 -25.30
CA ALA A 890 2.47 -34.91 -26.00
C ALA A 890 1.36 -33.84 -26.09
N GLY A 891 1.47 -32.72 -25.37
CA GLY A 891 0.47 -31.66 -25.39
C GLY A 891 -0.75 -31.96 -24.52
N ASP A 892 -1.93 -31.48 -24.93
CA ASP A 892 -3.17 -31.74 -24.20
C ASP A 892 -3.61 -33.21 -24.42
N ILE A 893 -3.67 -33.99 -23.33
CA ILE A 893 -4.16 -35.37 -23.34
C ILE A 893 -5.54 -35.40 -22.69
N TYR A 894 -6.48 -36.12 -23.30
CA TYR A 894 -7.85 -36.24 -22.81
C TYR A 894 -8.22 -37.70 -22.50
N ILE A 895 -9.12 -37.87 -21.53
CA ILE A 895 -9.81 -39.12 -21.20
C ILE A 895 -11.32 -38.93 -21.28
N ASP A 896 -12.04 -40.02 -21.52
CA ASP A 896 -13.51 -40.03 -21.46
C ASP A 896 -13.96 -40.23 -20.02
N ILE A 897 -14.87 -39.37 -19.55
CA ILE A 897 -15.57 -39.51 -18.28
C ILE A 897 -17.08 -39.44 -18.49
N PRO A 898 -17.92 -39.96 -17.58
CA PRO A 898 -19.37 -39.83 -17.69
C PRO A 898 -19.80 -38.37 -17.87
N ASN A 899 -20.68 -38.12 -18.84
CA ASN A 899 -21.19 -36.78 -19.12
C ASN A 899 -22.26 -36.40 -18.07
N PRO A 900 -22.06 -35.33 -17.28
CA PRO A 900 -23.01 -34.96 -16.25
C PRO A 900 -24.35 -34.44 -16.80
N LEU A 901 -24.43 -34.10 -18.09
CA LEU A 901 -25.69 -33.72 -18.76
C LEU A 901 -26.56 -34.92 -19.15
N VAL A 902 -26.00 -36.13 -19.10
CA VAL A 902 -26.68 -37.37 -19.54
C VAL A 902 -26.93 -38.25 -18.31
N PRO A 903 -28.19 -38.61 -18.01
CA PRO A 903 -28.49 -39.52 -16.91
C PRO A 903 -27.77 -40.85 -17.10
N VAL A 904 -27.15 -41.37 -16.04
CA VAL A 904 -26.61 -42.74 -16.05
C VAL A 904 -27.79 -43.70 -16.00
N GLU A 905 -28.02 -44.47 -17.07
CA GLU A 905 -28.94 -45.60 -17.00
C GLU A 905 -28.45 -46.55 -15.90
N GLN A 906 -29.22 -46.68 -14.80
CA GLN A 906 -28.97 -47.75 -13.84
C GLN A 906 -29.16 -49.07 -14.57
N PRO A 907 -28.23 -50.05 -14.45
CA PRO A 907 -28.49 -51.37 -14.99
C PRO A 907 -29.74 -51.92 -14.31
N VAL A 908 -30.75 -52.26 -15.11
CA VAL A 908 -31.91 -53.02 -14.66
C VAL A 908 -31.37 -54.32 -14.08
N ALA A 909 -31.60 -54.52 -12.78
CA ALA A 909 -31.27 -55.79 -12.14
C ALA A 909 -32.21 -56.86 -12.72
N ASP A 910 -31.65 -57.75 -13.54
CA ASP A 910 -32.27 -59.02 -13.92
C ASP A 910 -32.15 -60.07 -12.80
#